data_AF-A0A6N9BG87-F1
#
_entry.id   AF-A0A6N9BG87-F1
#
_cell.length_a   1.000
_cell.length_b   1.000
_cell.length_c   1.000
_cell.angle_alpha   90.00
_cell.angle_beta   90.00
_cell.angle_gamma   90.00
#
_symmetry.space_group_name_H-M   'P 1'
#
loop_
_entity.id
_entity.type
_entity.pdbx_description
1 polymer ?
#
loop_
_entity_poly.entity_id
_entity_poly.type
_entity_poly.pdbx_seq_one_letter_code
_entity_poly.pdbx_strand_id
1 'polypeptide(L)'
;MTRPSVDAILNPLKPFQRRTVDHAFRRLFQDADSTSRFLVADEVGLGKTLVARGIIARTIDHLWDDVDRIDVIYICSNAGIARANLPKLQIGGASERSFALATRLTMLATELASHDGGRGFMDNKLNFVSFTPGTSFDMGHSGGRRREREVLFHLLAPHVERSTPLKNLLQGRVTRRESWRQGLDEGLRIEPGIRRDFDAEFERRNGLQLKLRETLDTWFHRYRPHWPDEARWARDGLIGDLRRLLAGICIRALEPDLVILDEFQRFKPLIETREDRRSEAAELAQSLFQAEAHDGRPVPTLLLSATPYKLYTTDAEIGQEDHYEDFLATTRFLFGGREGDVDNLTQGLARFANTLKRATPDDGDALQAAANAKTGVENTLRAVMARTERVGASDEQDAMLNEPGAKISLKPADVRQYLAADALFRAVGDRDPMPFWKSAPYLVHFMRGYKLNERLDETLERSPSKVASVLQAHGRSFLSAEALQQWSEIDPAHPKMRDMVTDQLDRGVWRLLWVPPTLPYWPLEGPFRDTAGLTKTLMFSAWNVVPDVVSAVLSYEAERRMTGGRIGSYLDPARQQVPLLRLTQSAARIRSRHRPLLLLLPCLPLADLAHPLDAPPGRDRQQFVREAIEALLSASGLPDPQDGPVDERWEWAAPLLLDAGLRSFLEAWRDGRITAAEGDGPLPRPNPELFGA
;
A
#
# COMPACT_ATOMS: atom_id res chain seq x y z
N MET A 1 13.71 -32.60 0.42
CA MET A 1 12.44 -31.86 0.43
C MET A 1 11.34 -32.85 0.12
N THR A 2 10.26 -32.87 0.90
CA THR A 2 9.09 -33.73 0.66
C THR A 2 8.05 -33.00 -0.19
N ARG A 3 7.41 -33.71 -1.12
CA ARG A 3 6.31 -33.18 -1.94
C ARG A 3 5.20 -32.64 -1.03
N PRO A 4 4.72 -31.39 -1.22
CA PRO A 4 3.69 -30.82 -0.36
C PRO A 4 2.34 -31.52 -0.56
N SER A 5 1.60 -31.71 0.54
CA SER A 5 0.23 -32.23 0.45
C SER A 5 -0.71 -31.12 -0.04
N VAL A 6 -1.11 -31.19 -1.31
CA VAL A 6 -2.02 -30.23 -1.92
C VAL A 6 -3.36 -30.21 -1.18
N ASP A 7 -3.91 -31.37 -0.83
CA ASP A 7 -5.19 -31.46 -0.12
C ASP A 7 -5.15 -30.76 1.24
N ALA A 8 -4.06 -30.87 2.00
CA ALA A 8 -3.91 -30.17 3.27
C ALA A 8 -3.94 -28.63 3.10
N ILE A 9 -3.45 -28.12 1.96
CA ILE A 9 -3.43 -26.68 1.65
C ILE A 9 -4.79 -26.20 1.13
N LEU A 10 -5.51 -27.03 0.38
CA LEU A 10 -6.81 -26.69 -0.21
C LEU A 10 -7.99 -26.88 0.76
N ASN A 11 -7.90 -27.80 1.73
CA ASN A 11 -8.98 -28.09 2.67
C ASN A 11 -9.47 -26.87 3.48
N PRO A 12 -8.61 -25.95 3.95
CA PRO A 12 -9.06 -24.74 4.65
C PRO A 12 -9.73 -23.71 3.74
N LEU A 13 -9.64 -23.85 2.42
CA LEU A 13 -10.22 -22.88 1.48
C LEU A 13 -11.75 -23.01 1.42
N LYS A 14 -12.42 -21.86 1.31
CA LYS A 14 -13.87 -21.83 1.08
C LYS A 14 -14.22 -22.43 -0.29
N PRO A 15 -15.45 -22.94 -0.49
CA PRO A 15 -15.83 -23.57 -1.75
C PRO A 15 -15.61 -22.70 -3.00
N PHE A 16 -15.87 -21.39 -2.92
CA PHE A 16 -15.63 -20.49 -4.05
C PHE A 16 -14.13 -20.31 -4.33
N GLN A 17 -13.30 -20.21 -3.29
CA GLN A 17 -11.84 -20.10 -3.42
C GLN A 17 -11.27 -21.34 -4.08
N ARG A 18 -11.74 -22.53 -3.68
CA ARG A 18 -11.32 -23.80 -4.30
C ARG A 18 -11.68 -23.86 -5.78
N ARG A 19 -12.90 -23.45 -6.15
CA ARG A 19 -13.30 -23.34 -7.57
C ARG A 19 -12.41 -22.37 -8.34
N THR A 20 -12.06 -21.22 -7.76
CA THR A 20 -11.13 -20.27 -8.38
C THR A 20 -9.75 -20.88 -8.58
N VAL A 21 -9.23 -21.61 -7.58
CA VAL A 21 -7.94 -22.33 -7.69
C VAL A 21 -7.97 -23.35 -8.83
N ASP A 22 -8.96 -24.24 -8.84
CA ASP A 22 -9.05 -25.30 -9.84
C ASP A 22 -9.29 -24.72 -11.25
N HIS A 23 -10.05 -23.63 -11.37
CA HIS A 23 -10.28 -22.95 -12.64
C HIS A 23 -9.01 -22.24 -13.14
N ALA A 24 -8.37 -21.43 -12.30
CA ALA A 24 -7.14 -20.71 -12.64
C ALA A 24 -6.02 -21.69 -13.02
N PHE A 25 -5.85 -22.77 -12.26
CA PHE A 25 -4.84 -23.79 -12.54
C PHE A 25 -5.06 -24.45 -13.91
N ARG A 26 -6.30 -24.83 -14.25
CA ARG A 26 -6.62 -25.33 -15.61
C ARG A 26 -6.27 -24.32 -16.70
N ARG A 27 -6.68 -23.06 -16.53
CA ARG A 27 -6.44 -21.97 -17.50
C ARG A 27 -4.99 -21.54 -17.60
N LEU A 28 -4.15 -21.89 -16.63
CA LEU A 28 -2.71 -21.63 -16.67
C LEU A 28 -1.95 -22.80 -17.31
N PHE A 29 -2.25 -24.04 -16.92
CA PHE A 29 -1.40 -25.21 -17.26
C PHE A 29 -2.04 -26.22 -18.22
N GLN A 30 -3.34 -26.50 -18.09
CA GLN A 30 -3.93 -27.72 -18.67
C GLN A 30 -4.69 -27.49 -19.98
N ASP A 31 -5.48 -26.42 -20.06
CA ASP A 31 -6.37 -26.19 -21.18
C ASP A 31 -5.57 -25.86 -22.46
N ALA A 32 -5.95 -26.46 -23.60
CA ALA A 32 -5.20 -26.32 -24.86
C ALA A 32 -5.25 -24.90 -25.46
N ASP A 33 -6.30 -24.14 -25.17
CA ASP A 33 -6.49 -22.75 -25.59
C ASP A 33 -5.94 -21.72 -24.57
N SER A 34 -5.24 -22.21 -23.53
CA SER A 34 -4.58 -21.40 -22.50
C SER A 34 -3.67 -20.33 -23.12
N THR A 35 -3.69 -19.16 -22.52
CA THR A 35 -2.76 -18.05 -22.82
C THR A 35 -1.58 -18.01 -21.85
N SER A 36 -1.49 -19.00 -20.94
CA SER A 36 -0.62 -19.01 -19.77
C SER A 36 -0.82 -17.79 -18.85
N ARG A 37 -1.92 -17.03 -18.98
CA ARG A 37 -2.17 -15.81 -18.22
C ARG A 37 -3.57 -15.82 -17.64
N PHE A 38 -3.67 -15.54 -16.35
CA PHE A 38 -4.97 -15.57 -15.66
C PHE A 38 -5.10 -14.48 -14.60
N LEU A 39 -6.26 -13.84 -14.52
CA LEU A 39 -6.57 -12.80 -13.54
C LEU A 39 -7.56 -13.28 -12.49
N VAL A 40 -7.17 -13.21 -11.22
CA VAL A 40 -8.09 -13.34 -10.08
C VAL A 40 -8.49 -11.94 -9.63
N ALA A 41 -9.69 -11.55 -10.02
CA ALA A 41 -10.29 -10.23 -9.81
C ALA A 41 -11.23 -10.17 -8.59
N ASP A 42 -11.09 -11.09 -7.63
CA ASP A 42 -11.97 -11.16 -6.45
C ASP A 42 -11.93 -9.88 -5.62
N GLU A 43 -13.07 -9.52 -5.03
CA GLU A 43 -13.23 -8.37 -4.14
C GLU A 43 -12.18 -8.35 -3.00
N VAL A 44 -11.90 -7.17 -2.44
CA VAL A 44 -10.96 -7.02 -1.32
C VAL A 44 -11.43 -7.84 -0.11
N GLY A 45 -10.47 -8.51 0.54
CA GLY A 45 -10.75 -9.33 1.72
C GLY A 45 -11.32 -10.73 1.44
N LEU A 46 -11.57 -11.12 0.20
CA LEU A 46 -12.03 -12.48 -0.14
C LEU A 46 -10.91 -13.54 -0.17
N GLY A 47 -9.67 -13.15 0.16
CA GLY A 47 -8.55 -14.09 0.33
C GLY A 47 -7.80 -14.43 -0.97
N LYS A 48 -7.54 -13.45 -1.85
CA LYS A 48 -6.72 -13.63 -3.07
C LYS A 48 -5.36 -14.29 -2.79
N THR A 49 -4.70 -13.95 -1.68
CA THR A 49 -3.43 -14.59 -1.26
C THR A 49 -3.61 -16.08 -0.94
N LEU A 50 -4.76 -16.49 -0.39
CA LEU A 50 -5.06 -17.90 -0.14
C LEU A 50 -5.33 -18.67 -1.44
N VAL A 51 -6.03 -18.03 -2.38
CA VAL A 51 -6.21 -18.57 -3.75
C VAL A 51 -4.86 -18.74 -4.44
N ALA A 52 -4.01 -17.72 -4.41
CA ALA A 52 -2.65 -17.80 -4.97
C ALA A 52 -1.82 -18.91 -4.32
N ARG A 53 -1.87 -19.06 -3.00
CA ARG A 53 -1.23 -20.20 -2.30
C ARG A 53 -1.75 -21.54 -2.80
N GLY A 54 -3.06 -21.69 -3.02
CA GLY A 54 -3.64 -22.91 -3.59
C GLY A 54 -3.14 -23.20 -5.02
N ILE A 55 -2.99 -22.16 -5.84
CA ILE A 55 -2.44 -22.27 -7.20
C ILE A 55 -0.96 -22.69 -7.13
N ILE A 56 -0.15 -22.05 -6.28
CA ILE A 56 1.26 -22.43 -6.08
C ILE A 56 1.37 -23.90 -5.67
N ALA A 57 0.50 -24.38 -4.76
CA ALA A 57 0.51 -25.78 -4.34
C ALA A 57 0.26 -26.74 -5.51
N ARG A 58 -0.73 -26.44 -6.36
CA ARG A 58 -1.02 -27.21 -7.58
C ARG A 58 0.13 -27.15 -8.58
N THR A 59 0.76 -25.99 -8.76
CA THR A 59 1.94 -25.84 -9.62
C THR A 59 3.11 -26.68 -9.14
N ILE A 60 3.45 -26.62 -7.85
CA ILE A 60 4.55 -27.41 -7.28
C ILE A 60 4.29 -28.90 -7.47
N ASP A 61 3.06 -29.35 -7.21
CA ASP A 61 2.66 -30.73 -7.36
C ASP A 61 2.72 -31.21 -8.82
N HIS A 62 2.31 -30.35 -9.76
CA HIS A 62 2.32 -30.63 -11.19
C HIS A 62 3.73 -30.78 -11.76
N LEU A 63 4.67 -29.93 -11.31
CA LEU A 63 6.05 -29.89 -11.82
C LEU A 63 7.01 -30.76 -11.01
N TRP A 64 6.55 -31.41 -9.94
CA TRP A 64 7.41 -32.06 -8.95
C TRP A 64 8.34 -33.12 -9.56
N ASP A 65 7.81 -33.92 -10.49
CA ASP A 65 8.53 -35.05 -11.09
C ASP A 65 9.22 -34.67 -12.42
N ASP A 66 8.79 -33.59 -13.07
CA ASP A 66 9.21 -33.22 -14.43
C ASP A 66 10.32 -32.14 -14.45
N VAL A 67 10.46 -31.37 -13.38
CA VAL A 67 11.35 -30.20 -13.32
C VAL A 67 12.33 -30.33 -12.16
N ASP A 68 13.64 -30.18 -12.41
CA ASP A 68 14.66 -30.30 -11.36
C ASP A 68 14.58 -29.21 -10.28
N ARG A 69 14.20 -27.98 -10.67
CA ARG A 69 14.14 -26.79 -9.82
C ARG A 69 12.87 -25.98 -10.13
N ILE A 70 12.00 -25.81 -9.13
CA ILE A 70 10.75 -25.07 -9.29
C ILE A 70 10.93 -23.64 -8.78
N ASP A 71 10.81 -22.65 -9.65
CA ASP A 71 11.01 -21.23 -9.34
C ASP A 71 9.71 -20.43 -9.38
N VAL A 72 9.26 -19.97 -8.21
CA VAL A 72 8.07 -19.12 -8.07
C VAL A 72 8.48 -17.67 -7.86
N ILE A 73 8.09 -16.81 -8.81
CA ILE A 73 8.35 -15.38 -8.75
C ILE A 73 7.12 -14.64 -8.26
N TYR A 74 7.32 -13.78 -7.26
CA TYR A 74 6.29 -12.92 -6.70
C TYR A 74 6.65 -11.43 -6.87
N ILE A 75 5.92 -10.73 -7.73
CA ILE A 75 6.07 -9.30 -7.98
C ILE A 75 4.97 -8.57 -7.21
N CYS A 76 5.36 -7.61 -6.37
CA CYS A 76 4.41 -6.85 -5.56
C CYS A 76 4.76 -5.36 -5.50
N SER A 77 3.79 -4.52 -5.15
CA SER A 77 3.94 -3.07 -5.25
C SER A 77 4.99 -2.48 -4.30
N ASN A 78 5.25 -3.10 -3.15
CA ASN A 78 6.28 -2.67 -2.21
C ASN A 78 6.83 -3.81 -1.35
N ALA A 79 8.02 -3.58 -0.77
CA ALA A 79 8.74 -4.59 0.01
C ALA A 79 8.03 -4.96 1.32
N GLY A 80 7.23 -4.05 1.90
CA GLY A 80 6.43 -4.32 3.10
C GLY A 80 5.33 -5.35 2.85
N ILE A 81 4.63 -5.23 1.72
CA ILE A 81 3.63 -6.21 1.25
C ILE A 81 4.31 -7.54 0.96
N ALA A 82 5.49 -7.54 0.33
CA ALA A 82 6.28 -8.76 0.13
C ALA A 82 6.54 -9.47 1.47
N ARG A 83 7.06 -8.74 2.47
CA ARG A 83 7.35 -9.31 3.81
C ARG A 83 6.09 -9.85 4.51
N ALA A 84 4.93 -9.23 4.31
CA ALA A 84 3.67 -9.66 4.93
C ALA A 84 2.99 -10.84 4.20
N ASN A 85 3.09 -10.90 2.87
CA ASN A 85 2.39 -11.89 2.04
C ASN A 85 3.24 -13.13 1.75
N LEU A 86 4.56 -13.01 1.59
CA LEU A 86 5.44 -14.15 1.28
C LEU A 86 5.30 -15.30 2.28
N PRO A 87 5.30 -15.08 3.62
CA PRO A 87 5.12 -16.19 4.56
C PRO A 87 3.79 -16.94 4.39
N LYS A 88 2.76 -16.26 3.86
CA LYS A 88 1.43 -16.85 3.62
C LYS A 88 1.37 -17.63 2.31
N LEU A 89 2.16 -17.25 1.30
CA LEU A 89 2.24 -17.91 0.01
C LEU A 89 3.15 -19.15 0.03
N GLN A 90 4.09 -19.19 0.97
CA GLN A 90 5.04 -20.28 1.12
C GLN A 90 4.39 -21.62 1.48
N ILE A 91 4.94 -22.68 0.91
CA ILE A 91 4.51 -24.07 1.09
C ILE A 91 5.76 -24.90 1.45
N GLY A 92 5.78 -25.51 2.64
CA GLY A 92 6.90 -26.31 3.16
C GLY A 92 7.30 -25.94 4.60
N GLY A 93 8.30 -26.63 5.19
CA GLY A 93 8.86 -26.32 6.54
C GLY A 93 9.88 -25.18 6.52
N ALA A 94 10.15 -24.52 7.66
CA ALA A 94 11.04 -23.35 7.73
C ALA A 94 12.53 -23.65 7.45
N SER A 95 12.96 -24.89 7.66
CA SER A 95 14.36 -25.35 7.50
C SER A 95 14.74 -25.79 6.08
N GLU A 96 13.79 -25.82 5.15
CA GLU A 96 13.97 -26.39 3.80
C GLU A 96 13.92 -25.33 2.68
N ARG A 97 14.03 -24.04 3.02
CA ARG A 97 13.73 -22.92 2.11
C ARG A 97 15.00 -22.18 1.71
N SER A 98 15.38 -22.22 0.43
CA SER A 98 16.22 -21.20 -0.18
C SER A 98 15.42 -19.92 -0.34
N PHE A 99 16.11 -18.83 -0.12
CA PHE A 99 15.46 -17.58 0.16
C PHE A 99 16.21 -16.44 -0.52
N ALA A 100 15.54 -15.72 -1.43
CA ALA A 100 16.01 -14.45 -1.98
C ALA A 100 14.96 -13.35 -1.63
N LEU A 101 15.16 -12.66 -0.50
CA LEU A 101 14.34 -11.51 -0.05
C LEU A 101 14.50 -10.40 -1.09
N ALA A 102 13.40 -9.95 -1.68
CA ALA A 102 13.24 -8.61 -2.26
C ALA A 102 14.50 -8.02 -2.94
N THR A 103 14.99 -8.68 -3.99
CA THR A 103 16.24 -8.27 -4.63
C THR A 103 16.05 -7.54 -5.94
N ARG A 104 17.06 -6.76 -6.30
CA ARG A 104 17.14 -6.17 -7.63
C ARG A 104 17.56 -7.28 -8.59
N LEU A 105 17.06 -7.27 -9.82
CA LEU A 105 17.42 -8.29 -10.82
C LEU A 105 18.94 -8.45 -10.96
N THR A 106 19.69 -7.35 -10.93
CA THR A 106 21.15 -7.33 -10.99
C THR A 106 21.84 -8.02 -9.81
N MET A 107 21.20 -8.12 -8.65
CA MET A 107 21.75 -8.79 -7.47
C MET A 107 21.57 -10.32 -7.49
N LEU A 108 20.69 -10.85 -8.36
CA LEU A 108 20.56 -12.30 -8.55
C LEU A 108 21.90 -12.94 -8.91
N ALA A 109 22.77 -12.22 -9.63
CA ALA A 109 24.13 -12.64 -9.95
C ALA A 109 24.94 -13.14 -8.73
N THR A 110 24.70 -12.57 -7.55
CA THR A 110 25.36 -12.96 -6.29
C THR A 110 24.52 -13.89 -5.43
N GLU A 111 23.20 -13.78 -5.50
CA GLU A 111 22.29 -14.56 -4.65
C GLU A 111 22.07 -15.97 -5.14
N LEU A 112 22.18 -16.17 -6.46
CA LEU A 112 22.15 -17.49 -7.07
C LEU A 112 23.44 -18.28 -6.81
N ALA A 113 24.53 -17.62 -6.37
CA ALA A 113 25.80 -18.27 -6.11
C ALA A 113 25.76 -19.10 -4.80
N SER A 114 26.32 -20.31 -4.83
CA SER A 114 26.40 -21.19 -3.65
C SER A 114 27.28 -20.58 -2.54
N HIS A 115 26.80 -20.63 -1.29
CA HIS A 115 27.52 -20.16 -0.11
C HIS A 115 28.25 -21.32 0.59
N ASP A 116 29.44 -21.07 1.14
CA ASP A 116 30.24 -22.13 1.78
C ASP A 116 29.48 -22.79 2.95
N GLY A 117 29.21 -24.09 2.82
CA GLY A 117 28.51 -24.90 3.83
C GLY A 117 26.97 -24.89 3.73
N GLY A 118 26.38 -24.17 2.78
CA GLY A 118 24.94 -24.15 2.51
C GLY A 118 24.59 -24.64 1.10
N ARG A 119 23.35 -25.12 0.90
CA ARG A 119 22.80 -25.39 -0.44
C ARG A 119 22.57 -24.06 -1.16
N GLY A 120 23.09 -23.89 -2.37
CA GLY A 120 22.84 -22.71 -3.20
C GLY A 120 21.40 -22.66 -3.71
N PHE A 121 20.99 -21.54 -4.31
CA PHE A 121 19.67 -21.42 -4.98
C PHE A 121 19.44 -22.54 -6.00
N MET A 122 20.50 -22.89 -6.74
CA MET A 122 20.49 -23.96 -7.74
C MET A 122 20.34 -25.37 -7.16
N ASP A 123 20.67 -25.57 -5.88
CA ASP A 123 20.64 -26.88 -5.22
C ASP A 123 19.29 -27.19 -4.55
N ASN A 124 18.34 -26.25 -4.60
CA ASN A 124 17.05 -26.37 -3.93
C ASN A 124 15.95 -26.69 -4.92
N LYS A 125 15.11 -27.67 -4.58
CA LYS A 125 13.99 -28.12 -5.40
C LYS A 125 12.92 -27.06 -5.60
N LEU A 126 12.76 -26.13 -4.66
CA LEU A 126 11.73 -25.08 -4.69
C LEU A 126 12.33 -23.77 -4.21
N ASN A 127 12.22 -22.74 -5.05
CA ASN A 127 12.66 -21.39 -4.73
C ASN A 127 11.51 -20.39 -4.80
N PHE A 128 11.55 -19.41 -3.90
CA PHE A 128 10.67 -18.25 -3.93
C PHE A 128 11.49 -16.99 -4.05
N VAL A 129 11.25 -16.23 -5.12
CA VAL A 129 11.92 -14.96 -5.39
C VAL A 129 10.89 -13.86 -5.44
N SER A 130 11.15 -12.75 -4.75
CA SER A 130 10.24 -11.60 -4.75
C SER A 130 10.88 -10.36 -5.34
N PHE A 131 10.13 -9.63 -6.16
CA PHE A 131 10.55 -8.37 -6.75
C PHE A 131 9.57 -7.24 -6.44
N THR A 132 10.11 -6.02 -6.43
CA THR A 132 9.30 -4.79 -6.38
C THR A 132 9.55 -3.97 -7.65
N PRO A 133 8.52 -3.66 -8.47
CA PRO A 133 8.63 -2.99 -9.76
C PRO A 133 9.53 -1.76 -9.76
N GLY A 134 9.26 -0.80 -8.88
CA GLY A 134 9.98 0.48 -8.82
C GLY A 134 11.47 0.40 -8.45
N THR A 135 11.96 -0.77 -8.02
CA THR A 135 13.38 -0.95 -7.69
C THR A 135 14.08 -2.01 -8.53
N SER A 136 13.34 -2.99 -9.01
CA SER A 136 13.89 -4.17 -9.71
C SER A 136 13.75 -4.04 -11.22
N PHE A 137 12.67 -3.43 -11.72
CA PHE A 137 12.40 -3.25 -13.15
C PHE A 137 12.57 -1.79 -13.58
N ASP A 138 12.14 -0.84 -12.74
CA ASP A 138 12.43 0.57 -12.96
C ASP A 138 13.87 0.86 -12.52
N MET A 139 14.75 0.91 -13.51
CA MET A 139 16.18 1.17 -13.29
C MET A 139 16.47 2.67 -13.05
N GLY A 140 15.45 3.53 -13.12
CA GLY A 140 15.44 4.94 -12.71
C GLY A 140 16.75 5.68 -12.97
N HIS A 141 17.40 6.12 -11.88
CA HIS A 141 18.74 6.74 -11.93
C HIS A 141 19.79 5.77 -12.48
N SER A 142 20.34 6.14 -13.62
CA SER A 142 21.22 5.28 -14.42
C SER A 142 22.52 4.84 -13.70
N GLY A 143 22.93 5.51 -12.61
CA GLY A 143 24.11 5.13 -11.80
C GLY A 143 23.95 3.97 -10.79
N GLY A 144 22.74 3.48 -10.49
CA GLY A 144 22.50 2.31 -9.61
C GLY A 144 22.96 2.41 -8.15
N ARG A 145 22.82 1.32 -7.37
CA ARG A 145 23.34 1.22 -5.98
C ARG A 145 24.81 0.82 -5.93
N ARG A 146 25.45 1.04 -4.78
CA ARG A 146 26.85 0.65 -4.52
C ARG A 146 27.10 -0.84 -4.84
N ARG A 147 26.29 -1.74 -4.27
CA ARG A 147 26.43 -3.20 -4.49
C ARG A 147 26.28 -3.62 -5.95
N GLU A 148 25.34 -3.02 -6.70
CA GLU A 148 25.19 -3.31 -8.14
C GLU A 148 26.46 -2.95 -8.92
N ARG A 149 27.13 -1.85 -8.54
CA ARG A 149 28.39 -1.45 -9.17
C ARG A 149 29.56 -2.34 -8.76
N GLU A 150 29.53 -2.96 -7.57
CA GLU A 150 30.51 -3.97 -7.15
C GLU A 150 30.36 -5.22 -8.03
N VAL A 151 29.13 -5.69 -8.27
CA VAL A 151 28.85 -6.79 -9.22
C VAL A 151 29.40 -6.48 -10.61
N LEU A 152 29.08 -5.30 -11.15
CA LEU A 152 29.59 -4.88 -12.46
C LEU A 152 31.12 -4.80 -12.50
N PHE A 153 31.78 -4.36 -11.42
CA PHE A 153 33.24 -4.34 -11.36
C PHE A 153 33.81 -5.74 -11.54
N HIS A 154 33.28 -6.73 -10.81
CA HIS A 154 33.77 -8.11 -10.89
C HIS A 154 33.43 -8.82 -12.20
N LEU A 155 32.42 -8.35 -12.93
CA LEU A 155 32.11 -8.82 -14.29
C LEU A 155 33.00 -8.15 -15.33
N LEU A 156 33.30 -6.86 -15.21
CA LEU A 156 34.03 -6.08 -16.21
C LEU A 156 35.54 -6.07 -16.03
N ALA A 157 36.06 -6.36 -14.84
CA ALA A 157 37.49 -6.34 -14.55
C ALA A 157 38.33 -7.20 -15.52
N PRO A 158 37.88 -8.39 -15.96
CA PRO A 158 38.59 -9.18 -16.98
C PRO A 158 38.64 -8.53 -18.37
N HIS A 159 37.71 -7.62 -18.67
CA HIS A 159 37.53 -7.01 -20.00
C HIS A 159 38.25 -5.65 -20.16
N VAL A 160 38.99 -5.21 -19.15
CA VAL A 160 39.72 -3.93 -19.17
C VAL A 160 41.19 -4.12 -18.82
N GLU A 161 42.09 -3.48 -19.56
CA GLU A 161 43.54 -3.58 -19.31
C GLU A 161 43.95 -2.96 -17.95
N ARG A 162 43.22 -1.94 -17.50
CA ARG A 162 43.51 -1.18 -16.28
C ARG A 162 42.31 -1.20 -15.35
N SER A 163 42.48 -1.74 -14.16
CA SER A 163 41.43 -1.76 -13.14
C SER A 163 41.15 -0.39 -12.52
N THR A 164 42.15 0.50 -12.45
CA THR A 164 42.00 1.81 -11.79
C THR A 164 40.94 2.71 -12.45
N PRO A 165 40.92 2.91 -13.78
CA PRO A 165 39.85 3.65 -14.45
C PRO A 165 38.46 3.07 -14.16
N LEU A 166 38.33 1.73 -14.19
CA LEU A 166 37.06 1.06 -13.88
C LEU A 166 36.64 1.27 -12.42
N LYS A 167 37.57 1.19 -11.46
CA LYS A 167 37.31 1.52 -10.04
C LYS A 167 36.82 2.95 -9.88
N ASN A 168 37.32 3.91 -10.68
CA ASN A 168 36.90 5.31 -10.64
C ASN A 168 35.51 5.53 -11.27
N LEU A 169 35.23 4.90 -12.42
CA LEU A 169 33.92 4.94 -13.09
C LEU A 169 32.82 4.40 -12.16
N LEU A 170 33.04 3.22 -11.59
CA LEU A 170 32.04 2.51 -10.78
C LEU A 170 31.93 3.02 -9.33
N GLN A 171 32.78 3.96 -8.89
CA GLN A 171 32.64 4.59 -7.57
C GLN A 171 31.29 5.35 -7.45
N GLY A 172 30.82 5.95 -8.55
CA GLY A 172 29.54 6.65 -8.59
C GLY A 172 29.49 7.83 -7.61
N ARG A 173 28.52 7.79 -6.68
CA ARG A 173 28.31 8.83 -5.64
C ARG A 173 28.93 8.48 -4.28
N VAL A 174 29.73 7.41 -4.19
CA VAL A 174 30.38 7.03 -2.92
C VAL A 174 31.46 8.04 -2.58
N THR A 175 31.31 8.75 -1.46
CA THR A 175 32.21 9.82 -1.03
C THR A 175 33.54 9.30 -0.50
N ARG A 176 33.52 8.20 0.26
CA ARG A 176 34.73 7.57 0.83
C ARG A 176 35.36 6.59 -0.16
N ARG A 177 36.36 7.06 -0.91
CA ARG A 177 37.11 6.27 -1.90
C ARG A 177 37.73 5.00 -1.33
N GLU A 178 38.33 5.06 -0.15
CA GLU A 178 39.01 3.92 0.48
C GLU A 178 38.02 2.80 0.79
N SER A 179 36.88 3.14 1.40
CA SER A 179 35.80 2.18 1.68
C SER A 179 35.23 1.54 0.40
N TRP A 180 35.10 2.31 -0.69
CA TRP A 180 34.72 1.76 -1.98
C TRP A 180 35.74 0.75 -2.50
N ARG A 181 37.03 1.10 -2.48
CA ARG A 181 38.09 0.24 -3.02
C ARG A 181 38.28 -1.03 -2.18
N GLN A 182 38.21 -0.91 -0.86
CA GLN A 182 38.28 -2.03 0.07
C GLN A 182 37.17 -3.05 -0.22
N GLY A 183 35.93 -2.60 -0.43
CA GLY A 183 34.81 -3.50 -0.77
C GLY A 183 34.98 -4.24 -2.09
N LEU A 184 35.76 -3.71 -3.06
CA LEU A 184 36.08 -4.42 -4.31
C LEU A 184 37.17 -5.48 -4.12
N ASP A 185 38.04 -5.30 -3.13
CA ASP A 185 39.14 -6.21 -2.85
C ASP A 185 38.70 -7.40 -1.98
N GLU A 186 37.57 -7.28 -1.27
CA GLU A 186 36.93 -8.36 -0.47
C GLU A 186 36.46 -9.55 -1.34
N GLY A 187 36.33 -9.35 -2.66
CA GLY A 187 35.92 -10.38 -3.61
C GLY A 187 34.42 -10.67 -3.56
N LEU A 188 33.79 -10.77 -4.72
CA LEU A 188 32.36 -11.06 -4.84
C LEU A 188 32.15 -12.36 -5.60
N ARG A 189 31.42 -13.29 -5.00
CA ARG A 189 31.00 -14.52 -5.68
C ARG A 189 29.86 -14.19 -6.63
N ILE A 190 30.07 -14.55 -7.89
CA ILE A 190 29.07 -14.42 -8.96
C ILE A 190 28.80 -15.82 -9.48
N GLU A 191 27.53 -16.13 -9.72
CA GLU A 191 27.10 -17.39 -10.29
C GLU A 191 27.83 -17.63 -11.64
N PRO A 192 28.51 -18.79 -11.81
CA PRO A 192 29.33 -19.05 -13.00
C PRO A 192 28.60 -18.94 -14.35
N GLY A 193 27.34 -19.39 -14.42
CA GLY A 193 26.50 -19.27 -15.61
C GLY A 193 26.24 -17.82 -16.01
N ILE A 194 25.82 -16.98 -15.05
CA ILE A 194 25.62 -15.54 -15.25
C ILE A 194 26.93 -14.86 -15.68
N ARG A 195 28.06 -15.22 -15.09
CA ARG A 195 29.37 -14.70 -15.52
C ARG A 195 29.66 -15.04 -16.97
N ARG A 196 29.55 -16.33 -17.34
CA ARG A 196 29.81 -16.80 -18.71
C ARG A 196 28.89 -16.11 -19.72
N ASP A 197 27.61 -15.99 -19.40
CA ASP A 197 26.61 -15.41 -20.30
C ASP A 197 26.79 -13.88 -20.41
N PHE A 198 27.22 -13.23 -19.32
CA PHE A 198 27.63 -11.81 -19.35
C PHE A 198 28.86 -11.60 -20.23
N ASP A 199 29.90 -12.42 -20.08
CA ASP A 199 31.11 -12.32 -20.88
C ASP A 199 30.78 -12.49 -22.37
N ALA A 200 30.01 -13.52 -22.73
CA ALA A 200 29.61 -13.78 -24.11
C ALA A 200 28.77 -12.65 -24.72
N GLU A 201 27.78 -12.12 -23.99
CA GLU A 201 26.95 -11.02 -24.49
C GLU A 201 27.69 -9.67 -24.54
N PHE A 202 28.59 -9.43 -23.59
CA PHE A 202 29.42 -8.23 -23.57
C PHE A 202 30.41 -8.23 -24.75
N GLU A 203 31.02 -9.39 -25.04
CA GLU A 203 31.94 -9.58 -26.17
C GLU A 203 31.27 -9.37 -27.55
N ARG A 204 29.98 -9.70 -27.70
CA ARG A 204 29.23 -9.46 -28.94
C ARG A 204 28.89 -7.99 -29.17
N ARG A 205 28.85 -7.17 -28.11
CA ARG A 205 28.41 -5.77 -28.15
C ARG A 205 29.58 -4.81 -28.34
N ASN A 206 30.17 -4.81 -29.54
CA ASN A 206 31.29 -3.93 -29.92
C ASN A 206 31.04 -2.45 -29.58
N GLY A 207 29.82 -1.94 -29.78
CA GLY A 207 29.45 -0.57 -29.45
C GLY A 207 29.51 -0.25 -27.94
N LEU A 208 29.09 -1.19 -27.09
CA LEU A 208 29.14 -1.02 -25.63
C LEU A 208 30.58 -1.09 -25.10
N GLN A 209 31.41 -1.96 -25.69
CA GLN A 209 32.83 -2.03 -25.38
C GLN A 209 33.58 -0.76 -25.78
N LEU A 210 33.32 -0.24 -26.99
CA LEU A 210 33.92 1.01 -27.46
C LEU A 210 33.54 2.17 -26.54
N LYS A 211 32.24 2.29 -26.22
CA LYS A 211 31.72 3.30 -25.28
C LYS A 211 32.37 3.18 -23.89
N LEU A 212 32.58 1.96 -23.39
CA LEU A 212 33.31 1.73 -22.13
C LEU A 212 34.74 2.26 -22.22
N ARG A 213 35.52 1.84 -23.24
CA ARG A 213 36.92 2.26 -23.41
C ARG A 213 37.05 3.77 -23.55
N GLU A 214 36.26 4.39 -24.43
CA GLU A 214 36.25 5.84 -24.65
C GLU A 214 35.91 6.60 -23.36
N THR A 215 34.92 6.13 -22.60
CA THR A 215 34.54 6.78 -21.33
C THR A 215 35.66 6.67 -20.29
N LEU A 216 36.31 5.51 -20.20
CA LEU A 216 37.43 5.27 -19.29
C LEU A 216 38.63 6.16 -19.64
N ASP A 217 39.02 6.23 -20.90
CA ASP A 217 40.20 6.98 -21.35
C ASP A 217 39.96 8.49 -21.31
N THR A 218 38.79 8.96 -21.74
CA THR A 218 38.46 10.39 -21.77
C THR A 218 38.35 10.97 -20.37
N TRP A 219 37.56 10.32 -19.51
CA TRP A 219 37.16 10.91 -18.23
C TRP A 219 37.85 10.25 -17.05
N PHE A 220 37.83 8.92 -16.94
CA PHE A 220 38.12 8.21 -15.68
C PHE A 220 39.54 7.67 -15.53
N HIS A 221 40.45 7.95 -16.49
CA HIS A 221 41.85 7.47 -16.51
C HIS A 221 42.63 7.83 -15.24
N ARG A 222 42.27 8.94 -14.58
CA ARG A 222 42.84 9.37 -13.29
C ARG A 222 41.73 9.80 -12.34
N TYR A 223 41.94 9.62 -11.03
CA TYR A 223 40.98 10.05 -10.03
C TYR A 223 40.81 11.58 -10.02
N ARG A 224 39.57 12.05 -9.82
CA ARG A 224 39.23 13.45 -9.55
C ARG A 224 38.27 13.54 -8.37
N PRO A 225 38.44 14.49 -7.45
CA PRO A 225 37.49 14.70 -6.35
C PRO A 225 36.13 15.21 -6.84
N HIS A 226 36.11 15.96 -7.95
CA HIS A 226 34.90 16.46 -8.59
C HIS A 226 34.93 16.17 -10.09
N TRP A 227 33.86 15.55 -10.59
CA TRP A 227 33.69 15.21 -12.00
C TRP A 227 32.81 16.26 -12.69
N PRO A 228 33.11 16.69 -13.94
CA PRO A 228 32.23 17.56 -14.71
C PRO A 228 30.91 16.85 -15.04
N ASP A 229 29.86 17.61 -15.36
CA ASP A 229 28.51 17.09 -15.61
C ASP A 229 28.47 16.09 -16.76
N GLU A 230 29.21 16.35 -17.82
CA GLU A 230 29.32 15.49 -19.00
C GLU A 230 29.90 14.11 -18.63
N ALA A 231 30.91 14.08 -17.77
CA ALA A 231 31.48 12.83 -17.26
C ALA A 231 30.48 12.08 -16.37
N ARG A 232 29.68 12.80 -15.57
CA ARG A 232 28.65 12.18 -14.73
C ARG A 232 27.54 11.56 -15.58
N TRP A 233 27.07 12.27 -16.61
CA TRP A 233 26.05 11.77 -17.53
C TRP A 233 26.56 10.58 -18.35
N ALA A 234 27.78 10.65 -18.88
CA ALA A 234 28.41 9.54 -19.60
C ALA A 234 28.55 8.30 -18.72
N ARG A 235 29.04 8.47 -17.49
CA ARG A 235 29.12 7.39 -16.48
C ARG A 235 27.75 6.79 -16.21
N ASP A 236 26.77 7.63 -15.85
CA ASP A 236 25.48 7.13 -15.41
C ASP A 236 24.77 6.42 -16.57
N GLY A 237 24.81 6.97 -17.80
CA GLY A 237 24.29 6.30 -19.00
C GLY A 237 24.94 4.94 -19.28
N LEU A 238 26.27 4.85 -19.21
CA LEU A 238 27.00 3.58 -19.41
C LEU A 238 26.69 2.55 -18.32
N ILE A 239 26.62 2.97 -17.05
CA ILE A 239 26.22 2.08 -15.95
C ILE A 239 24.78 1.59 -16.17
N GLY A 240 23.89 2.46 -16.67
CA GLY A 240 22.54 2.08 -17.06
C GLY A 240 22.52 0.96 -18.09
N ASP A 241 23.26 1.12 -19.20
CA ASP A 241 23.36 0.11 -20.27
C ASP A 241 23.90 -1.24 -19.75
N LEU A 242 24.94 -1.21 -18.91
CA LEU A 242 25.53 -2.40 -18.30
C LEU A 242 24.58 -3.09 -17.31
N ARG A 243 23.84 -2.33 -16.51
CA ARG A 243 22.83 -2.87 -15.58
C ARG A 243 21.68 -3.51 -16.33
N ARG A 244 21.24 -2.93 -17.46
CA ARG A 244 20.20 -3.54 -18.32
C ARG A 244 20.67 -4.85 -18.91
N LEU A 245 21.91 -4.90 -19.42
CA LEU A 245 22.53 -6.13 -19.92
C LEU A 245 22.51 -7.22 -18.84
N LEU A 246 23.03 -6.90 -17.65
CA LEU A 246 23.05 -7.83 -16.52
C LEU A 246 21.65 -8.26 -16.10
N ALA A 247 20.69 -7.34 -15.99
CA ALA A 247 19.31 -7.67 -15.62
C ALA A 247 18.66 -8.65 -16.61
N GLY A 248 18.87 -8.46 -17.93
CA GLY A 248 18.38 -9.40 -18.94
C GLY A 248 19.01 -10.79 -18.83
N ILE A 249 20.29 -10.88 -18.48
CA ILE A 249 20.96 -12.16 -18.22
C ILE A 249 20.41 -12.82 -16.96
N CYS A 250 20.24 -12.06 -15.87
CA CYS A 250 19.68 -12.56 -14.62
C CYS A 250 18.24 -13.05 -14.79
N ILE A 251 17.42 -12.42 -15.62
CA ILE A 251 16.05 -12.89 -15.93
C ILE A 251 16.09 -14.25 -16.63
N ARG A 252 16.97 -14.42 -17.62
CA ARG A 252 17.09 -15.71 -18.32
C ARG A 252 17.62 -16.82 -17.41
N ALA A 253 18.56 -16.50 -16.53
CA ALA A 253 19.11 -17.44 -15.57
C ALA A 253 18.11 -17.85 -14.45
N LEU A 254 17.00 -17.13 -14.32
CA LEU A 254 15.99 -17.39 -13.29
C LEU A 254 15.03 -18.51 -13.67
N GLU A 255 14.84 -18.80 -14.96
CA GLU A 255 13.98 -19.88 -15.50
C GLU A 255 12.67 -20.09 -14.71
N PRO A 256 11.78 -19.08 -14.64
CA PRO A 256 10.60 -19.19 -13.78
C PRO A 256 9.58 -20.21 -14.23
N ASP A 257 8.93 -20.88 -13.27
CA ASP A 257 7.81 -21.80 -13.52
C ASP A 257 6.44 -21.17 -13.27
N LEU A 258 6.40 -20.14 -12.42
CA LEU A 258 5.18 -19.38 -12.12
C LEU A 258 5.53 -17.96 -11.72
N VAL A 259 4.88 -17.00 -12.37
CA VAL A 259 5.00 -15.57 -12.06
C VAL A 259 3.68 -15.06 -11.48
N ILE A 260 3.73 -14.40 -10.33
CA ILE A 260 2.55 -13.85 -9.64
C ILE A 260 2.74 -12.34 -9.52
N LEU A 261 1.80 -11.56 -10.07
CA LEU A 261 1.77 -10.11 -9.94
C LEU A 261 0.64 -9.72 -8.98
N ASP A 262 0.99 -9.27 -7.78
CA ASP A 262 0.03 -8.75 -6.81
C ASP A 262 -0.03 -7.23 -6.85
N GLU A 263 -1.26 -6.71 -6.79
CA GLU A 263 -1.57 -5.28 -6.94
C GLU A 263 -1.03 -4.65 -8.25
N PHE A 264 -1.09 -5.39 -9.36
CA PHE A 264 -0.53 -4.94 -10.64
C PHE A 264 -1.10 -3.61 -11.14
N GLN A 265 -2.28 -3.19 -10.69
CA GLN A 265 -2.86 -1.89 -11.00
C GLN A 265 -1.97 -0.71 -10.56
N ARG A 266 -1.07 -0.92 -9.60
CA ARG A 266 -0.07 0.08 -9.19
C ARG A 266 1.13 0.18 -10.13
N PHE A 267 1.29 -0.76 -11.06
CA PHE A 267 2.42 -0.86 -11.98
C PHE A 267 2.02 -1.38 -13.36
N LYS A 268 0.93 -0.82 -13.89
CA LYS A 268 0.43 -1.08 -15.24
C LYS A 268 1.49 -1.00 -16.36
N PRO A 269 2.52 -0.12 -16.30
CA PRO A 269 3.56 -0.12 -17.31
C PRO A 269 4.23 -1.48 -17.52
N LEU A 270 4.28 -2.36 -16.52
CA LEU A 270 4.88 -3.70 -16.68
C LEU A 270 4.07 -4.63 -17.60
N ILE A 271 2.74 -4.45 -17.67
CA ILE A 271 1.86 -5.27 -18.49
C ILE A 271 1.53 -4.63 -19.85
N GLU A 272 2.12 -3.49 -20.18
CA GLU A 272 1.91 -2.82 -21.47
C GLU A 272 2.50 -3.68 -22.61
N THR A 273 1.65 -4.05 -23.55
CA THR A 273 2.01 -4.91 -24.67
C THR A 273 2.23 -4.15 -25.97
N ARG A 274 1.89 -2.87 -26.06
CA ARG A 274 2.08 -2.07 -27.28
C ARG A 274 3.49 -1.53 -27.39
N GLU A 275 4.15 -1.78 -28.51
CA GLU A 275 5.57 -1.42 -28.71
C GLU A 275 5.83 0.09 -28.62
N ASP A 276 4.90 0.92 -29.08
CA ASP A 276 5.01 2.39 -29.07
C ASP A 276 4.94 3.01 -27.66
N ARG A 277 4.44 2.26 -26.67
CA ARG A 277 4.23 2.74 -25.29
C ARG A 277 4.99 1.96 -24.22
N ARG A 278 5.82 0.99 -24.62
CA ARG A 278 6.62 0.20 -23.67
C ARG A 278 7.73 1.05 -23.06
N SER A 279 7.82 0.99 -21.74
CA SER A 279 8.99 1.48 -21.00
C SER A 279 10.08 0.40 -20.96
N GLU A 280 11.31 0.78 -20.64
CA GLU A 280 12.41 -0.18 -20.42
C GLU A 280 12.07 -1.24 -19.36
N ALA A 281 11.34 -0.83 -18.31
CA ALA A 281 10.84 -1.75 -17.28
C ALA A 281 9.84 -2.77 -17.84
N ALA A 282 9.01 -2.34 -18.80
CA ALA A 282 8.07 -3.21 -19.50
C ALA A 282 8.81 -4.25 -20.35
N GLU A 283 9.89 -3.89 -21.04
CA GLU A 283 10.67 -4.84 -21.85
C GLU A 283 11.29 -5.97 -21.01
N LEU A 284 11.87 -5.62 -19.87
CA LEU A 284 12.39 -6.60 -18.91
C LEU A 284 11.27 -7.50 -18.36
N ALA A 285 10.12 -6.93 -18.02
CA ALA A 285 8.98 -7.71 -17.55
C ALA A 285 8.39 -8.62 -18.64
N GLN A 286 8.30 -8.16 -19.89
CA GLN A 286 7.86 -9.00 -21.02
C GLN A 286 8.84 -10.16 -21.25
N SER A 287 10.15 -9.92 -21.15
CA SER A 287 11.15 -10.99 -21.22
C SER A 287 10.95 -12.05 -20.12
N LEU A 288 10.46 -11.65 -18.95
CA LEU A 288 10.12 -12.56 -17.86
C LEU A 288 8.84 -13.36 -18.17
N PHE A 289 7.79 -12.72 -18.69
CA PHE A 289 6.50 -13.37 -18.99
C PHE A 289 6.51 -14.21 -20.27
N GLN A 290 7.47 -13.95 -21.16
CA GLN A 290 7.66 -14.68 -22.42
C GLN A 290 8.78 -15.71 -22.33
N ALA A 291 9.41 -15.87 -21.16
CA ALA A 291 10.30 -17.00 -20.94
C ALA A 291 9.56 -18.30 -21.29
N GLU A 292 10.29 -19.25 -21.85
CA GLU A 292 9.75 -20.57 -22.18
C GLU A 292 9.79 -21.43 -20.93
N ALA A 293 8.63 -21.96 -20.53
CA ALA A 293 8.54 -23.01 -19.54
C ALA A 293 9.07 -24.33 -20.13
N HIS A 294 9.24 -25.35 -19.27
CA HIS A 294 9.80 -26.65 -19.66
C HIS A 294 9.03 -27.37 -20.78
N ASP A 295 7.75 -27.06 -20.97
CA ASP A 295 6.89 -27.62 -22.02
C ASP A 295 6.86 -26.78 -23.32
N GLY A 296 7.70 -25.73 -23.41
CA GLY A 296 7.78 -24.82 -24.55
C GLY A 296 6.67 -23.76 -24.61
N ARG A 297 5.80 -23.68 -23.59
CA ARG A 297 4.78 -22.63 -23.49
C ARG A 297 5.34 -21.39 -22.76
N PRO A 298 4.72 -20.20 -22.94
CA PRO A 298 5.04 -19.06 -22.11
C PRO A 298 4.82 -19.37 -20.62
N VAL A 299 5.66 -18.81 -19.77
CA VAL A 299 5.58 -19.02 -18.32
C VAL A 299 4.21 -18.61 -17.75
N PRO A 300 3.55 -19.51 -17.01
CA PRO A 300 2.30 -19.22 -16.32
C PRO A 300 2.38 -17.95 -15.46
N THR A 301 1.49 -17.00 -15.75
CA THR A 301 1.45 -15.69 -15.10
C THR A 301 0.08 -15.44 -14.46
N LEU A 302 0.05 -15.30 -13.15
CA LEU A 302 -1.13 -15.04 -12.34
C LEU A 302 -1.19 -13.56 -11.92
N LEU A 303 -2.24 -12.85 -12.32
CA LEU A 303 -2.53 -11.50 -11.86
C LEU A 303 -3.50 -11.53 -10.68
N LEU A 304 -3.18 -10.80 -9.60
CA LEU A 304 -4.04 -10.62 -8.44
C LEU A 304 -4.39 -9.13 -8.29
N SER A 305 -5.67 -8.78 -8.40
CA SER A 305 -6.13 -7.41 -8.16
C SER A 305 -7.62 -7.36 -7.87
N ALA A 306 -8.06 -6.59 -6.87
CA ALA A 306 -9.50 -6.34 -6.70
C ALA A 306 -10.05 -5.35 -7.75
N THR A 307 -9.18 -4.48 -8.27
CA THR A 307 -9.53 -3.37 -9.17
C THR A 307 -8.50 -3.33 -10.31
N PRO A 308 -8.56 -4.31 -11.22
CA PRO A 308 -7.55 -4.50 -12.28
C PRO A 308 -7.46 -3.31 -13.25
N TYR A 309 -8.57 -2.61 -13.43
CA TYR A 309 -8.71 -1.41 -14.26
C TYR A 309 -9.62 -0.41 -13.54
N LYS A 310 -9.58 0.86 -13.93
CA LYS A 310 -10.48 1.87 -13.36
C LYS A 310 -11.92 1.61 -13.85
N LEU A 311 -12.86 1.44 -12.92
CA LEU A 311 -14.24 1.05 -13.22
C LEU A 311 -15.14 2.22 -13.65
N TYR A 312 -14.82 3.45 -13.24
CA TYR A 312 -15.67 4.62 -13.49
C TYR A 312 -14.86 5.92 -13.48
N THR A 313 -14.95 6.67 -14.60
CA THR A 313 -14.30 7.97 -14.79
C THR A 313 -15.39 8.99 -14.67
N THR A 314 -15.17 10.03 -13.89
CA THR A 314 -16.04 11.21 -13.96
C THR A 314 -15.78 11.98 -15.25
N ASP A 315 -16.76 12.74 -15.76
CA ASP A 315 -16.59 13.56 -16.99
C ASP A 315 -15.38 14.51 -16.93
N ALA A 316 -14.94 14.90 -15.73
CA ALA A 316 -13.75 15.72 -15.50
C ALA A 316 -12.43 14.98 -15.76
N GLU A 317 -12.42 13.65 -15.67
CA GLU A 317 -11.24 12.78 -15.81
C GLU A 317 -11.10 12.18 -17.22
N ILE A 318 -12.16 12.23 -18.04
CA ILE A 318 -12.18 11.74 -19.43
C ILE A 318 -11.11 12.44 -20.30
N GLY A 319 -10.73 13.67 -19.96
CA GLY A 319 -9.68 14.40 -20.65
C GLY A 319 -8.25 13.93 -20.36
N GLN A 320 -8.02 13.09 -19.34
CA GLN A 320 -6.68 12.65 -18.92
C GLN A 320 -6.43 11.15 -19.07
N GLU A 321 -7.43 10.28 -18.85
CA GLU A 321 -7.29 8.82 -18.99
C GLU A 321 -8.63 8.13 -19.36
N ASP A 322 -8.63 7.29 -20.40
CA ASP A 322 -9.79 6.50 -20.83
C ASP A 322 -9.83 5.13 -20.12
N HIS A 323 -10.85 4.90 -19.30
CA HIS A 323 -11.05 3.63 -18.58
C HIS A 323 -11.32 2.44 -19.48
N TYR A 324 -11.94 2.69 -20.63
CA TYR A 324 -12.18 1.65 -21.61
C TYR A 324 -10.85 1.21 -22.24
N GLU A 325 -9.95 2.15 -22.51
CA GLU A 325 -8.59 1.84 -22.98
C GLU A 325 -7.83 0.98 -21.96
N ASP A 326 -7.93 1.31 -20.67
CA ASP A 326 -7.28 0.59 -19.58
C ASP A 326 -7.77 -0.86 -19.42
N PHE A 327 -9.10 -1.06 -19.53
CA PHE A 327 -9.71 -2.37 -19.57
C PHE A 327 -9.21 -3.20 -20.77
N LEU A 328 -9.17 -2.58 -21.96
CA LEU A 328 -8.68 -3.24 -23.18
C LEU A 328 -7.18 -3.55 -23.12
N ALA A 329 -6.36 -2.69 -22.52
CA ALA A 329 -4.94 -2.95 -22.32
C ALA A 329 -4.72 -4.17 -21.41
N THR A 330 -5.46 -4.25 -20.31
CA THR A 330 -5.38 -5.39 -19.37
C THR A 330 -5.82 -6.69 -20.03
N THR A 331 -6.93 -6.68 -20.78
CA THR A 331 -7.43 -7.87 -21.47
C THR A 331 -6.52 -8.31 -22.61
N ARG A 332 -5.90 -7.37 -23.35
CA ARG A 332 -4.87 -7.69 -24.37
C ARG A 332 -3.68 -8.43 -23.77
N PHE A 333 -3.20 -7.99 -22.61
CA PHE A 333 -2.16 -8.72 -21.88
C PHE A 333 -2.64 -10.14 -21.53
N LEU A 334 -3.83 -10.29 -20.97
CA LEU A 334 -4.40 -11.59 -20.58
C LEU A 334 -4.61 -12.55 -21.76
N PHE A 335 -4.96 -12.04 -22.94
CA PHE A 335 -5.09 -12.84 -24.16
C PHE A 335 -3.75 -13.18 -24.84
N GLY A 336 -2.62 -12.86 -24.20
CA GLY A 336 -1.29 -13.19 -24.75
C GLY A 336 -0.95 -12.41 -26.04
N GLY A 337 -1.58 -11.26 -26.28
CA GLY A 337 -1.41 -10.50 -27.53
C GLY A 337 -2.17 -11.07 -28.73
N ARG A 338 -3.09 -12.04 -28.53
CA ARG A 338 -4.02 -12.50 -29.57
C ARG A 338 -5.07 -11.43 -29.85
N GLU A 339 -4.79 -10.50 -30.76
CA GLU A 339 -5.70 -9.36 -31.07
C GLU A 339 -7.09 -9.82 -31.51
N GLY A 340 -7.23 -10.98 -32.17
CA GLY A 340 -8.54 -11.52 -32.55
C GLY A 340 -9.49 -11.78 -31.37
N ASP A 341 -8.98 -12.17 -30.21
CA ASP A 341 -9.80 -12.35 -29.00
C ASP A 341 -10.22 -11.01 -28.39
N VAL A 342 -9.32 -10.03 -28.42
CA VAL A 342 -9.58 -8.66 -27.95
C VAL A 342 -10.65 -7.99 -28.82
N ASP A 343 -10.57 -8.18 -30.14
CA ASP A 343 -11.57 -7.70 -31.08
C ASP A 343 -12.92 -8.37 -30.86
N ASN A 344 -12.94 -9.69 -30.64
CA ASN A 344 -14.17 -10.43 -30.37
C ASN A 344 -14.82 -9.97 -29.04
N LEU A 345 -14.02 -9.72 -28.01
CA LEU A 345 -14.49 -9.13 -26.75
C LEU A 345 -15.06 -7.74 -26.97
N THR A 346 -14.36 -6.88 -27.72
CA THR A 346 -14.79 -5.50 -28.03
C THR A 346 -16.12 -5.49 -28.78
N GLN A 347 -16.27 -6.34 -29.79
CA GLN A 347 -17.53 -6.52 -30.52
C GLN A 347 -18.63 -7.10 -29.61
N GLY A 348 -18.29 -8.03 -28.73
CA GLY A 348 -19.20 -8.58 -27.71
C GLY A 348 -19.75 -7.49 -26.78
N LEU A 349 -18.87 -6.63 -26.25
CA LEU A 349 -19.23 -5.51 -25.38
C LEU A 349 -20.08 -4.47 -26.10
N ALA A 350 -19.72 -4.11 -27.34
CA ALA A 350 -20.52 -3.19 -28.15
C ALA A 350 -21.92 -3.76 -28.43
N ARG A 351 -22.03 -5.06 -28.75
CA ARG A 351 -23.32 -5.74 -28.91
C ARG A 351 -24.12 -5.70 -27.61
N PHE A 352 -23.53 -6.06 -26.48
CA PHE A 352 -24.19 -6.04 -25.19
C PHE A 352 -24.70 -4.64 -24.80
N ALA A 353 -23.86 -3.61 -24.95
CA ALA A 353 -24.24 -2.22 -24.68
C ALA A 353 -25.40 -1.75 -25.58
N ASN A 354 -25.38 -2.11 -26.87
CA ASN A 354 -26.44 -1.75 -27.80
C ASN A 354 -27.76 -2.47 -27.50
N THR A 355 -27.71 -3.75 -27.15
CA THR A 355 -28.91 -4.50 -26.74
C THR A 355 -29.47 -3.97 -25.42
N LEU A 356 -28.62 -3.61 -24.46
CA LEU A 356 -29.03 -3.06 -23.17
C LEU A 356 -29.71 -1.69 -23.33
N LYS A 357 -29.19 -0.81 -24.19
CA LYS A 357 -29.81 0.49 -24.49
C LYS A 357 -31.18 0.38 -25.17
N ARG A 358 -31.43 -0.74 -25.87
CA ARG A 358 -32.70 -1.01 -26.55
C ARG A 358 -33.67 -1.81 -25.69
N ALA A 359 -33.19 -2.44 -24.63
CA ALA A 359 -34.02 -3.24 -23.74
C ALA A 359 -34.95 -2.31 -22.93
N THR A 360 -36.24 -2.46 -23.14
CA THR A 360 -37.27 -1.96 -22.22
C THR A 360 -37.76 -3.12 -21.35
N PRO A 361 -38.24 -2.85 -20.12
CA PRO A 361 -38.75 -3.90 -19.23
C PRO A 361 -39.86 -4.76 -19.85
N ASP A 362 -40.60 -4.21 -20.81
CA ASP A 362 -41.75 -4.84 -21.46
C ASP A 362 -41.39 -5.63 -22.74
N ASP A 363 -40.15 -5.54 -23.24
CA ASP A 363 -39.70 -6.23 -24.46
C ASP A 363 -38.84 -7.46 -24.09
N GLY A 364 -39.52 -8.62 -23.97
CA GLY A 364 -38.90 -9.89 -23.62
C GLY A 364 -37.83 -10.38 -24.60
N ASP A 365 -37.99 -10.09 -25.89
CA ASP A 365 -37.02 -10.49 -26.92
C ASP A 365 -35.74 -9.64 -26.81
N ALA A 366 -35.88 -8.33 -26.56
CA ALA A 366 -34.75 -7.45 -26.32
C ALA A 366 -33.97 -7.83 -25.04
N LEU A 367 -34.68 -8.20 -23.98
CA LEU A 367 -34.08 -8.70 -22.74
C LEU A 367 -33.32 -10.02 -22.95
N GLN A 368 -33.89 -10.96 -23.70
CA GLN A 368 -33.23 -12.23 -24.02
C GLN A 368 -31.99 -12.02 -24.90
N ALA A 369 -32.05 -11.11 -25.88
CA ALA A 369 -30.91 -10.74 -26.71
C ALA A 369 -29.78 -10.13 -25.86
N ALA A 370 -30.12 -9.26 -24.91
CA ALA A 370 -29.15 -8.69 -23.97
C ALA A 370 -28.53 -9.76 -23.06
N ALA A 371 -29.32 -10.71 -22.56
CA ALA A 371 -28.83 -11.84 -21.76
C ALA A 371 -27.88 -12.76 -22.55
N ASN A 372 -28.18 -13.03 -23.82
CA ASN A 372 -27.32 -13.81 -24.70
C ASN A 372 -26.00 -13.08 -24.99
N ALA A 373 -26.07 -11.77 -25.29
CA ALA A 373 -24.89 -10.95 -25.52
C ALA A 373 -24.00 -10.87 -24.26
N LYS A 374 -24.62 -10.72 -23.08
CA LYS A 374 -23.93 -10.79 -21.78
C LYS A 374 -23.21 -12.11 -21.60
N THR A 375 -23.90 -13.24 -21.82
CA THR A 375 -23.34 -14.58 -21.70
C THR A 375 -22.15 -14.79 -22.64
N GLY A 376 -22.22 -14.24 -23.86
CA GLY A 376 -21.09 -14.24 -24.80
C GLY A 376 -19.86 -13.52 -24.25
N VAL A 377 -20.04 -12.32 -23.70
CA VAL A 377 -18.95 -11.56 -23.04
C VAL A 377 -18.41 -12.32 -21.83
N GLU A 378 -19.29 -12.88 -20.99
CA GLU A 378 -18.89 -13.67 -19.83
C GLU A 378 -18.04 -14.88 -20.22
N ASN A 379 -18.42 -15.62 -21.27
CA ASN A 379 -17.67 -16.78 -21.73
C ASN A 379 -16.26 -16.40 -22.20
N THR A 380 -16.14 -15.31 -22.97
CA THR A 380 -14.84 -14.80 -23.40
C THR A 380 -13.96 -14.38 -22.22
N LEU A 381 -14.54 -13.71 -21.21
CA LEU A 381 -13.78 -13.30 -20.02
C LEU A 381 -13.42 -14.47 -19.10
N ARG A 382 -14.30 -15.47 -18.93
CA ARG A 382 -14.01 -16.68 -18.13
C ARG A 382 -12.80 -17.47 -18.65
N ALA A 383 -12.41 -17.30 -19.91
CA ALA A 383 -11.19 -17.89 -20.44
C ALA A 383 -9.91 -17.32 -19.82
N VAL A 384 -9.94 -16.11 -19.24
CA VAL A 384 -8.74 -15.42 -18.76
C VAL A 384 -8.89 -14.78 -17.38
N MET A 385 -10.09 -14.78 -16.79
CA MET A 385 -10.31 -14.20 -15.48
C MET A 385 -11.42 -14.89 -14.67
N ALA A 386 -11.31 -14.78 -13.35
CA ALA A 386 -12.36 -15.09 -12.39
C ALA A 386 -12.61 -13.88 -11.49
N ARG A 387 -13.88 -13.60 -11.16
CA ARG A 387 -14.28 -12.52 -10.26
C ARG A 387 -15.39 -13.00 -9.34
N THR A 388 -15.16 -12.90 -8.04
CA THR A 388 -16.14 -13.14 -6.99
C THR A 388 -16.41 -11.84 -6.23
N GLU A 389 -17.69 -11.53 -6.03
CA GLU A 389 -18.16 -10.37 -5.27
C GLU A 389 -19.13 -10.82 -4.19
N ARG A 390 -19.25 -10.06 -3.10
CA ARG A 390 -20.17 -10.36 -1.99
C ARG A 390 -21.63 -10.10 -2.35
N VAL A 391 -21.88 -9.13 -3.25
CA VAL A 391 -23.23 -8.64 -3.59
C VAL A 391 -24.12 -9.78 -4.10
N GLY A 392 -23.63 -10.59 -5.03
CA GLY A 392 -24.38 -11.72 -5.59
C GLY A 392 -24.63 -12.87 -4.61
N ALA A 393 -24.11 -12.80 -3.38
CA ALA A 393 -24.37 -13.77 -2.31
C ALA A 393 -25.39 -13.28 -1.27
N SER A 394 -25.83 -12.01 -1.35
CA SER A 394 -26.94 -11.50 -0.52
C SER A 394 -28.29 -11.78 -1.19
N ASP A 395 -29.32 -12.09 -0.40
CA ASP A 395 -30.66 -12.39 -0.92
C ASP A 395 -31.26 -11.22 -1.71
N GLU A 396 -30.99 -9.99 -1.27
CA GLU A 396 -31.49 -8.75 -1.90
C GLU A 396 -30.56 -8.22 -3.01
N GLN A 397 -29.35 -8.78 -3.15
CA GLN A 397 -28.31 -8.32 -4.08
C GLN A 397 -27.98 -6.82 -3.97
N ASP A 398 -28.15 -6.26 -2.77
CA ASP A 398 -28.03 -4.83 -2.45
C ASP A 398 -26.70 -4.49 -1.76
N ALA A 399 -25.84 -5.50 -1.56
CA ALA A 399 -24.58 -5.38 -0.84
C ALA A 399 -24.72 -4.88 0.62
N MET A 400 -25.90 -5.05 1.22
CA MET A 400 -26.27 -4.45 2.52
C MET A 400 -26.13 -2.91 2.53
N LEU A 401 -26.34 -2.28 1.37
CA LEU A 401 -26.32 -0.82 1.24
C LEU A 401 -27.73 -0.26 1.41
N ASN A 402 -27.81 0.82 2.18
CA ASN A 402 -29.01 1.63 2.28
C ASN A 402 -28.69 3.04 1.78
N GLU A 403 -29.60 3.64 1.01
CA GLU A 403 -29.51 5.03 0.58
C GLU A 403 -30.42 5.91 1.45
N PRO A 404 -29.97 6.36 2.63
CA PRO A 404 -30.76 7.27 3.44
C PRO A 404 -30.87 8.62 2.74
N GLY A 405 -32.09 9.15 2.62
CA GLY A 405 -32.30 10.50 2.11
C GLY A 405 -31.71 11.57 3.03
N ALA A 406 -30.82 12.42 2.51
CA ALA A 406 -30.25 13.53 3.28
C ALA A 406 -31.27 14.66 3.46
N LYS A 407 -31.56 15.06 4.70
CA LYS A 407 -32.47 16.18 5.01
C LYS A 407 -31.71 17.50 4.98
N ILE A 408 -31.51 18.03 3.77
CA ILE A 408 -30.78 19.29 3.57
C ILE A 408 -31.73 20.49 3.77
N SER A 409 -31.47 21.32 4.79
CA SER A 409 -32.20 22.58 5.03
C SER A 409 -31.33 23.79 4.72
N LEU A 410 -31.71 24.62 3.76
CA LEU A 410 -31.06 25.91 3.46
C LEU A 410 -31.38 26.96 4.53
N LYS A 411 -30.39 27.80 4.88
CA LYS A 411 -30.49 28.94 5.79
C LYS A 411 -30.02 30.22 5.09
N PRO A 412 -30.46 31.41 5.53
CA PRO A 412 -29.99 32.68 4.97
C PRO A 412 -28.46 32.88 5.02
N ALA A 413 -27.77 32.27 5.98
CA ALA A 413 -26.31 32.31 6.07
C ALA A 413 -25.63 31.67 4.86
N ASP A 414 -26.19 30.58 4.32
CA ASP A 414 -25.63 29.87 3.15
C ASP A 414 -25.67 30.78 1.91
N VAL A 415 -26.77 31.54 1.73
CA VAL A 415 -26.89 32.51 0.63
C VAL A 415 -25.92 33.67 0.81
N ARG A 416 -25.73 34.15 2.05
CA ARG A 416 -24.74 35.19 2.33
C ARG A 416 -23.30 34.73 2.09
N GLN A 417 -22.99 33.46 2.31
CA GLN A 417 -21.71 32.86 1.91
C GLN A 417 -21.51 32.91 0.41
N TYR A 418 -22.52 32.50 -0.36
CA TYR A 418 -22.47 32.54 -1.83
C TYR A 418 -22.23 33.96 -2.34
N LEU A 419 -23.00 34.94 -1.83
CA LEU A 419 -22.88 36.34 -2.24
C LEU A 419 -21.50 36.92 -1.92
N ALA A 420 -20.93 36.57 -0.77
CA ALA A 420 -19.58 36.99 -0.40
C ALA A 420 -18.52 36.38 -1.33
N ALA A 421 -18.66 35.09 -1.67
CA ALA A 421 -17.77 34.42 -2.63
C ALA A 421 -17.90 35.02 -4.04
N ASP A 422 -19.11 35.29 -4.52
CA ASP A 422 -19.34 35.87 -5.85
C ASP A 422 -18.77 37.30 -5.95
N ALA A 423 -18.98 38.12 -4.91
CA ALA A 423 -18.39 39.46 -4.84
C ALA A 423 -16.85 39.42 -4.90
N LEU A 424 -16.23 38.47 -4.21
CA LEU A 424 -14.78 38.30 -4.22
C LEU A 424 -14.26 37.77 -5.55
N PHE A 425 -14.89 36.75 -6.13
CA PHE A 425 -14.51 36.20 -7.44
C PHE A 425 -14.55 37.29 -8.50
N ARG A 426 -15.58 38.13 -8.51
CA ARG A 426 -15.66 39.29 -9.40
C ARG A 426 -14.57 40.31 -9.14
N ALA A 427 -14.23 40.58 -7.88
CA ALA A 427 -13.19 41.55 -7.52
C ALA A 427 -11.81 41.15 -8.06
N VAL A 428 -11.50 39.84 -8.09
CA VAL A 428 -10.23 39.28 -8.59
C VAL A 428 -10.26 38.90 -10.07
N GLY A 429 -11.36 39.20 -10.78
CA GLY A 429 -11.50 38.95 -12.21
C GLY A 429 -11.81 37.49 -12.58
N ASP A 430 -12.24 36.68 -11.62
CA ASP A 430 -12.71 35.31 -11.84
C ASP A 430 -14.22 35.24 -12.09
N ARG A 431 -14.71 34.06 -12.49
CA ARG A 431 -16.13 33.83 -12.77
C ARG A 431 -16.67 32.64 -12.00
N ASP A 432 -17.90 32.81 -11.52
CA ASP A 432 -18.79 31.79 -10.94
C ASP A 432 -18.20 30.93 -9.80
N PRO A 433 -18.44 31.27 -8.53
CA PRO A 433 -18.04 30.44 -7.40
C PRO A 433 -18.93 29.19 -7.21
N MET A 434 -20.03 29.05 -7.96
CA MET A 434 -21.05 28.00 -7.73
C MET A 434 -20.50 26.57 -7.72
N PRO A 435 -19.57 26.15 -8.61
CA PRO A 435 -19.02 24.80 -8.58
C PRO A 435 -18.34 24.45 -7.25
N PHE A 436 -17.68 25.44 -6.63
CA PHE A 436 -17.02 25.29 -5.34
C PHE A 436 -18.00 25.42 -4.17
N TRP A 437 -18.89 26.42 -4.22
CA TRP A 437 -19.83 26.72 -3.14
C TRP A 437 -20.82 25.57 -2.87
N LYS A 438 -21.19 24.78 -3.89
CA LYS A 438 -21.99 23.54 -3.73
C LYS A 438 -21.34 22.48 -2.82
N SER A 439 -20.04 22.61 -2.58
CA SER A 439 -19.22 21.61 -1.91
C SER A 439 -18.60 22.12 -0.61
N ALA A 440 -18.31 23.41 -0.49
CA ALA A 440 -17.68 23.98 0.69
C ALA A 440 -18.11 25.43 1.02
N PRO A 441 -18.28 25.77 2.31
CA PRO A 441 -18.35 27.16 2.79
C PRO A 441 -16.96 27.82 2.82
N TYR A 442 -16.92 29.13 3.14
CA TYR A 442 -15.68 29.84 3.50
C TYR A 442 -14.54 29.77 2.47
N LEU A 443 -14.88 29.65 1.18
CA LEU A 443 -13.94 29.37 0.09
C LEU A 443 -12.64 30.19 0.12
N VAL A 444 -12.72 31.50 0.38
CA VAL A 444 -11.54 32.38 0.43
C VAL A 444 -10.47 31.94 1.43
N HIS A 445 -10.87 31.30 2.53
CA HIS A 445 -9.95 30.89 3.59
C HIS A 445 -9.19 29.60 3.25
N PHE A 446 -9.72 28.78 2.34
CA PHE A 446 -9.27 27.41 2.10
C PHE A 446 -8.83 27.13 0.66
N MET A 447 -9.10 28.01 -0.31
CA MET A 447 -8.69 27.83 -1.71
C MET A 447 -7.19 28.12 -1.95
N ARG A 448 -6.31 27.80 -0.99
CA ARG A 448 -4.85 27.89 -1.19
C ARG A 448 -4.41 26.93 -2.29
N GLY A 449 -3.50 27.38 -3.16
CA GLY A 449 -3.03 26.60 -4.31
C GLY A 449 -3.99 26.57 -5.52
N TYR A 450 -5.15 27.24 -5.44
CA TYR A 450 -5.99 27.51 -6.60
C TYR A 450 -5.55 28.82 -7.27
N LYS A 451 -5.77 28.93 -8.58
CA LYS A 451 -5.55 30.17 -9.36
C LYS A 451 -6.28 31.39 -8.77
N LEU A 452 -7.39 31.16 -8.06
CA LEU A 452 -8.09 32.21 -7.32
C LEU A 452 -7.17 32.91 -6.30
N ASN A 453 -6.34 32.15 -5.58
CA ASN A 453 -5.44 32.71 -4.57
C ASN A 453 -4.33 33.56 -5.21
N GLU A 454 -3.74 33.09 -6.32
CA GLU A 454 -2.76 33.88 -7.11
C GLU A 454 -3.37 35.21 -7.57
N ARG A 455 -4.60 35.18 -8.10
CA ARG A 455 -5.33 36.38 -8.51
C ARG A 455 -5.69 37.29 -7.34
N LEU A 456 -5.98 36.72 -6.17
CA LEU A 456 -6.22 37.48 -4.95
C LEU A 456 -4.97 38.24 -4.53
N ASP A 457 -3.80 37.58 -4.51
CA ASP A 457 -2.51 38.19 -4.20
C ASP A 457 -2.19 39.33 -5.20
N GLU A 458 -2.33 39.07 -6.51
CA GLU A 458 -2.15 40.10 -7.54
C GLU A 458 -3.09 41.30 -7.35
N THR A 459 -4.35 41.04 -6.97
CA THR A 459 -5.35 42.10 -6.74
C THR A 459 -5.06 42.89 -5.47
N LEU A 460 -4.55 42.24 -4.42
CA LEU A 460 -4.13 42.91 -3.19
C LEU A 460 -2.93 43.83 -3.42
N GLU A 461 -2.01 43.46 -4.31
CA GLU A 461 -0.88 44.32 -4.70
C GLU A 461 -1.32 45.49 -5.58
N ARG A 462 -2.17 45.25 -6.59
CA ARG A 462 -2.54 46.24 -7.60
C ARG A 462 -3.70 47.14 -7.22
N SER A 463 -4.67 46.62 -6.48
CA SER A 463 -5.94 47.30 -6.17
C SER A 463 -6.55 46.82 -4.84
N PRO A 464 -5.86 47.01 -3.71
CA PRO A 464 -6.32 46.51 -2.41
C PRO A 464 -7.70 47.04 -1.98
N SER A 465 -8.10 48.23 -2.48
CA SER A 465 -9.43 48.80 -2.21
C SER A 465 -10.60 47.94 -2.71
N LYS A 466 -10.41 47.15 -3.78
CA LYS A 466 -11.44 46.24 -4.31
C LYS A 466 -11.73 45.08 -3.38
N VAL A 467 -10.70 44.51 -2.77
CA VAL A 467 -10.86 43.43 -1.78
C VAL A 467 -11.38 44.01 -0.47
N ALA A 468 -10.86 45.17 -0.04
CA ALA A 468 -11.31 45.84 1.17
C ALA A 468 -12.82 46.18 1.14
N SER A 469 -13.36 46.62 0.01
CA SER A 469 -14.80 46.91 -0.12
C SER A 469 -15.67 45.65 0.03
N VAL A 470 -15.23 44.51 -0.52
CA VAL A 470 -15.91 43.22 -0.35
C VAL A 470 -15.88 42.77 1.11
N LEU A 471 -14.73 42.88 1.77
CA LEU A 471 -14.58 42.54 3.19
C LEU A 471 -15.43 43.44 4.10
N GLN A 472 -15.55 44.73 3.79
CA GLN A 472 -16.42 45.64 4.53
C GLN A 472 -17.90 45.34 4.32
N ALA A 473 -18.32 45.07 3.08
CA ALA A 473 -19.72 44.79 2.75
C ALA A 473 -20.18 43.41 3.26
N HIS A 474 -19.30 42.42 3.26
CA HIS A 474 -19.61 41.02 3.56
C HIS A 474 -18.89 40.47 4.81
N GLY A 475 -18.37 41.33 5.69
CA GLY A 475 -17.53 40.93 6.83
C GLY A 475 -18.10 39.79 7.69
N ARG A 476 -19.42 39.75 7.86
CA ARG A 476 -20.12 38.69 8.64
C ARG A 476 -20.14 37.31 7.98
N SER A 477 -19.80 37.21 6.69
CA SER A 477 -19.67 35.94 5.97
C SER A 477 -18.26 35.36 6.06
N PHE A 478 -17.28 36.07 6.61
CA PHE A 478 -15.91 35.58 6.76
C PHE A 478 -15.63 35.11 8.19
N LEU A 479 -14.61 34.26 8.35
CA LEU A 479 -14.17 33.80 9.66
C LEU A 479 -13.45 34.95 10.39
N SER A 480 -13.86 35.22 11.63
CA SER A 480 -13.19 36.20 12.50
C SER A 480 -12.08 35.54 13.29
N ALA A 481 -10.87 36.12 13.23
CA ALA A 481 -9.73 35.67 14.03
C ALA A 481 -9.99 35.83 15.54
N GLU A 482 -10.68 36.91 15.94
CA GLU A 482 -11.04 37.16 17.34
C GLU A 482 -12.03 36.12 17.85
N ALA A 483 -13.03 35.77 17.03
CA ALA A 483 -14.01 34.73 17.36
C ALA A 483 -13.34 33.37 17.56
N LEU A 484 -12.41 33.00 16.66
CA LEU A 484 -11.61 31.77 16.76
C LEU A 484 -10.77 31.77 18.04
N GLN A 485 -10.05 32.86 18.32
CA GLN A 485 -9.21 32.97 19.53
C GLN A 485 -10.02 32.80 20.81
N GLN A 486 -11.25 33.31 20.84
CA GLN A 486 -12.13 33.26 22.02
C GLN A 486 -12.98 31.98 22.10
N TRP A 487 -12.72 30.97 21.26
CA TRP A 487 -13.51 29.73 21.20
C TRP A 487 -15.00 29.99 20.95
N SER A 488 -15.33 31.02 20.17
CA SER A 488 -16.71 31.35 19.80
C SER A 488 -17.29 30.30 18.87
N GLU A 489 -18.60 30.10 18.93
CA GLU A 489 -19.29 29.22 17.97
C GLU A 489 -19.20 29.78 16.55
N ILE A 490 -18.91 28.91 15.59
CA ILE A 490 -18.83 29.25 14.16
C ILE A 490 -19.99 28.56 13.45
N ASP A 491 -20.75 29.32 12.67
CA ASP A 491 -21.79 28.75 11.81
C ASP A 491 -21.10 27.91 10.72
N PRO A 492 -21.43 26.63 10.52
CA PRO A 492 -20.88 25.86 9.41
C PRO A 492 -21.24 26.45 8.04
N ALA A 493 -22.28 27.31 7.97
CA ALA A 493 -22.65 28.15 6.84
C ALA A 493 -22.80 27.42 5.48
N HIS A 494 -23.04 26.11 5.54
CA HIS A 494 -23.37 25.27 4.40
C HIS A 494 -24.29 24.12 4.85
N PRO A 495 -25.37 23.79 4.10
CA PRO A 495 -26.34 22.79 4.51
C PRO A 495 -25.74 21.40 4.77
N LYS A 496 -24.86 20.92 3.86
CA LYS A 496 -24.19 19.62 4.02
C LYS A 496 -23.25 19.61 5.24
N MET A 497 -22.61 20.74 5.53
CA MET A 497 -21.69 20.84 6.66
C MET A 497 -22.45 20.82 7.99
N ARG A 498 -23.63 21.46 8.05
CA ARG A 498 -24.52 21.41 9.22
C ARG A 498 -25.05 20.00 9.49
N ASP A 499 -25.40 19.26 8.44
CA ASP A 499 -25.82 17.86 8.54
C ASP A 499 -24.68 17.00 9.13
N MET A 500 -23.45 17.16 8.64
CA MET A 500 -22.28 16.48 9.19
C MET A 500 -21.99 16.85 10.65
N VAL A 501 -22.13 18.13 11.03
CA VAL A 501 -22.01 18.55 12.45
C VAL A 501 -23.06 17.84 13.31
N THR A 502 -24.29 17.71 12.81
CA THR A 502 -25.38 17.04 13.53
C THR A 502 -25.09 15.55 13.69
N ASP A 503 -24.73 14.86 12.60
CA ASP A 503 -24.47 13.42 12.64
C ASP A 503 -23.19 13.07 13.41
N GLN A 504 -22.12 13.85 13.28
CA GLN A 504 -20.83 13.51 13.89
C GLN A 504 -20.67 14.13 15.28
N LEU A 505 -20.92 15.43 15.43
CA LEU A 505 -20.58 16.14 16.67
C LEU A 505 -21.71 16.11 17.70
N ASP A 506 -22.98 16.21 17.29
CA ASP A 506 -24.10 16.21 18.24
C ASP A 506 -24.37 14.81 18.82
N ARG A 507 -24.01 13.75 18.10
CA ARG A 507 -24.00 12.36 18.60
C ARG A 507 -22.83 12.06 19.55
N GLY A 508 -21.96 13.03 19.82
CA GLY A 508 -20.91 12.91 20.83
C GLY A 508 -19.65 12.17 20.40
N VAL A 509 -19.42 11.95 19.09
CA VAL A 509 -18.22 11.27 18.57
C VAL A 509 -16.94 11.92 19.07
N TRP A 510 -16.92 13.26 19.19
CA TRP A 510 -15.77 14.03 19.71
C TRP A 510 -15.35 13.66 21.14
N ARG A 511 -16.21 12.96 21.90
CA ARG A 511 -15.88 12.48 23.26
C ARG A 511 -15.13 11.14 23.25
N LEU A 512 -15.05 10.48 22.10
CA LEU A 512 -14.53 9.13 21.95
C LEU A 512 -13.07 9.16 21.51
N LEU A 513 -12.24 8.35 22.15
CA LEU A 513 -10.83 8.19 21.76
C LEU A 513 -10.67 7.25 20.55
N TRP A 514 -11.62 6.34 20.34
CA TRP A 514 -11.66 5.39 19.22
C TRP A 514 -13.11 5.07 18.84
N VAL A 515 -13.30 4.50 17.65
CA VAL A 515 -14.62 4.05 17.17
C VAL A 515 -15.12 2.90 18.05
N PRO A 516 -16.38 2.92 18.53
CA PRO A 516 -16.91 1.86 19.37
C PRO A 516 -16.92 0.51 18.63
N PRO A 517 -16.71 -0.61 19.36
CA PRO A 517 -16.77 -1.93 18.76
C PRO A 517 -18.19 -2.24 18.27
N THR A 518 -18.31 -2.83 17.08
CA THR A 518 -19.61 -3.26 16.52
C THR A 518 -20.27 -4.34 17.36
N LEU A 519 -19.46 -5.22 17.95
CA LEU A 519 -19.90 -6.31 18.84
C LEU A 519 -19.10 -6.20 20.15
N PRO A 520 -19.52 -5.33 21.09
CA PRO A 520 -18.82 -5.20 22.36
C PRO A 520 -18.92 -6.49 23.19
N TYR A 521 -17.83 -6.87 23.87
CA TYR A 521 -17.86 -7.99 24.82
C TYR A 521 -18.63 -7.66 26.11
N TRP A 522 -18.70 -6.38 26.47
CA TRP A 522 -19.38 -5.87 27.68
C TRP A 522 -20.20 -4.61 27.35
N PRO A 523 -21.24 -4.28 28.12
CA PRO A 523 -21.96 -3.03 27.96
C PRO A 523 -21.02 -1.82 27.98
N LEU A 524 -21.17 -0.92 27.01
CA LEU A 524 -20.35 0.28 26.92
C LEU A 524 -20.81 1.31 27.96
N GLU A 525 -19.85 1.87 28.69
CA GLU A 525 -20.09 2.85 29.76
C GLU A 525 -19.43 4.20 29.50
N GLY A 526 -19.75 5.19 30.34
CA GLY A 526 -19.17 6.53 30.27
C GLY A 526 -19.43 7.21 28.92
N PRO A 527 -18.42 7.83 28.29
CA PRO A 527 -18.55 8.44 26.96
C PRO A 527 -19.00 7.48 25.86
N PHE A 528 -18.75 6.17 26.02
CA PHE A 528 -19.13 5.15 25.04
C PHE A 528 -20.58 4.66 25.22
N ARG A 529 -21.31 5.11 26.25
CA ARG A 529 -22.73 4.78 26.42
C ARG A 529 -23.54 5.35 25.24
N ASP A 530 -24.51 4.59 24.75
CA ASP A 530 -25.41 4.96 23.65
C ASP A 530 -24.70 5.30 22.32
N THR A 531 -23.46 4.84 22.14
CA THR A 531 -22.67 5.04 20.90
C THR A 531 -22.84 3.92 19.88
N ALA A 532 -23.77 2.99 20.12
CA ALA A 532 -24.06 1.89 19.22
C ALA A 532 -24.45 2.41 17.83
N GLY A 533 -23.82 1.86 16.79
CA GLY A 533 -24.05 2.28 15.40
C GLY A 533 -23.27 3.54 14.96
N LEU A 534 -22.44 4.15 15.83
CA LEU A 534 -21.44 5.11 15.36
C LEU A 534 -20.35 4.38 14.58
N THR A 535 -20.08 4.87 13.38
CA THR A 535 -19.12 4.27 12.46
C THR A 535 -18.32 5.35 11.74
N LYS A 536 -17.33 4.92 10.97
CA LYS A 536 -16.52 5.80 10.15
C LYS A 536 -17.34 6.28 8.95
N THR A 537 -17.18 7.55 8.60
CA THR A 537 -17.79 8.14 7.40
C THR A 537 -16.70 8.29 6.34
N LEU A 538 -16.93 7.72 5.15
CA LEU A 538 -16.09 7.94 3.98
C LEU A 538 -16.74 9.00 3.10
N MET A 539 -16.05 10.11 2.87
CA MET A 539 -16.57 11.24 2.11
C MET A 539 -15.80 11.41 0.80
N PHE A 540 -16.53 11.58 -0.29
CA PHE A 540 -15.97 11.84 -1.61
C PHE A 540 -16.22 13.30 -2.00
N SER A 541 -15.24 13.92 -2.65
CA SER A 541 -15.32 15.30 -3.13
C SER A 541 -14.75 15.39 -4.54
N ALA A 542 -15.36 16.22 -5.39
CA ALA A 542 -14.82 16.59 -6.69
C ALA A 542 -13.72 17.68 -6.60
N TRP A 543 -13.49 18.26 -5.43
CA TRP A 543 -12.59 19.40 -5.23
C TRP A 543 -11.65 19.21 -4.03
N ASN A 544 -10.38 19.56 -4.22
CA ASN A 544 -9.32 19.50 -3.21
C ASN A 544 -9.51 20.47 -2.03
N VAL A 545 -10.31 21.53 -2.18
CA VAL A 545 -10.61 22.47 -1.08
C VAL A 545 -11.49 21.87 0.01
N VAL A 546 -12.31 20.86 -0.31
CA VAL A 546 -13.34 20.35 0.61
C VAL A 546 -12.74 19.63 1.83
N PRO A 547 -11.74 18.74 1.70
CA PRO A 547 -11.09 18.14 2.86
C PRO A 547 -10.56 19.16 3.88
N ASP A 548 -9.93 20.24 3.42
CA ASP A 548 -9.40 21.29 4.30
C ASP A 548 -10.51 22.00 5.07
N VAL A 549 -11.61 22.35 4.38
CA VAL A 549 -12.75 23.03 4.98
C VAL A 549 -13.45 22.14 6.00
N VAL A 550 -13.73 20.90 5.63
CA VAL A 550 -14.39 19.91 6.50
C VAL A 550 -13.53 19.64 7.73
N SER A 551 -12.23 19.41 7.54
CA SER A 551 -11.28 19.18 8.63
C SER A 551 -11.23 20.38 9.56
N ALA A 552 -11.05 21.59 9.03
CA ALA A 552 -10.92 22.79 9.86
C ALA A 552 -12.21 23.12 10.64
N VAL A 553 -13.37 23.08 10.00
CA VAL A 553 -14.65 23.42 10.64
C VAL A 553 -15.06 22.38 11.68
N LEU A 554 -14.96 21.08 11.35
CA LEU A 554 -15.33 20.01 12.28
C LEU A 554 -14.34 19.88 13.44
N SER A 555 -13.03 19.98 13.17
CA SER A 555 -12.01 19.89 14.24
C SER A 555 -12.12 21.08 15.18
N TYR A 556 -12.30 22.31 14.66
CA TYR A 556 -12.52 23.47 15.51
C TYR A 556 -13.75 23.29 16.41
N GLU A 557 -14.88 22.86 15.86
CA GLU A 557 -16.11 22.68 16.64
C GLU A 557 -15.99 21.54 17.67
N ALA A 558 -15.30 20.44 17.32
CA ALA A 558 -14.99 19.37 18.25
C ALA A 558 -14.09 19.87 19.40
N GLU A 559 -12.99 20.55 19.08
CA GLU A 559 -12.04 21.10 20.06
C GLU A 559 -12.72 22.15 20.96
N ARG A 560 -13.59 22.99 20.39
CA ARG A 560 -14.39 23.98 21.14
C ARG A 560 -15.31 23.30 22.14
N ARG A 561 -15.98 22.20 21.76
CA ARG A 561 -16.81 21.40 22.68
C ARG A 561 -15.99 20.68 23.75
N MET A 562 -14.76 20.26 23.43
CA MET A 562 -13.87 19.57 24.35
C MET A 562 -13.19 20.49 25.38
N THR A 563 -12.70 21.64 24.92
CA THR A 563 -11.76 22.50 25.66
C THR A 563 -12.16 23.97 25.72
N GLY A 564 -13.19 24.38 24.98
CA GLY A 564 -13.68 25.75 24.99
C GLY A 564 -13.91 26.25 26.41
N GLY A 565 -13.27 27.37 26.74
CA GLY A 565 -13.30 27.97 28.08
C GLY A 565 -12.32 27.40 29.11
N ARG A 566 -11.60 26.30 28.82
CA ARG A 566 -10.50 25.77 29.66
C ARG A 566 -9.12 26.23 29.20
N ILE A 567 -8.98 26.48 27.91
CA ILE A 567 -7.75 26.98 27.27
C ILE A 567 -8.00 28.44 26.88
N GLY A 568 -7.04 29.32 27.17
CA GLY A 568 -7.21 30.77 27.03
C GLY A 568 -7.29 31.25 25.58
N SER A 569 -6.75 30.48 24.63
CA SER A 569 -6.81 30.79 23.19
C SER A 569 -6.74 29.54 22.33
N TYR A 570 -7.43 29.56 21.18
CA TYR A 570 -7.28 28.56 20.12
C TYR A 570 -5.89 28.58 19.46
N LEU A 571 -5.09 29.65 19.65
CA LEU A 571 -3.73 29.72 19.11
C LEU A 571 -2.76 28.93 19.98
N ASP A 572 -1.96 28.06 19.38
CA ASP A 572 -1.00 27.18 20.08
C ASP A 572 -1.61 26.33 21.23
N PRO A 573 -2.70 25.57 21.00
CA PRO A 573 -3.33 24.79 22.06
C PRO A 573 -2.36 23.76 22.64
N ALA A 574 -1.45 23.21 21.82
CA ALA A 574 -0.41 22.28 22.25
C ALA A 574 0.57 22.86 23.29
N ARG A 575 0.82 24.18 23.30
CA ARG A 575 1.68 24.83 24.31
C ARG A 575 0.94 25.16 25.60
N GLN A 576 -0.38 25.34 25.51
CA GLN A 576 -1.24 25.63 26.65
C GLN A 576 -1.73 24.36 27.35
N GLN A 577 -1.68 23.22 26.67
CA GLN A 577 -2.05 21.93 27.23
C GLN A 577 -1.03 21.45 28.25
N VAL A 578 -1.54 21.12 29.44
CA VAL A 578 -0.78 20.42 30.46
C VAL A 578 -0.69 18.94 30.05
N PRO A 579 0.49 18.30 30.04
CA PRO A 579 0.61 16.88 29.73
C PRO A 579 -0.32 16.06 30.64
N LEU A 580 -1.24 15.29 30.05
CA LEU A 580 -2.19 14.45 30.80
C LEU A 580 -1.51 13.20 31.36
N LEU A 581 -0.51 12.67 30.65
CA LEU A 581 0.36 11.59 31.11
C LEU A 581 1.52 12.17 31.94
N ARG A 582 1.29 12.36 33.24
CA ARG A 582 2.35 12.72 34.20
C ARG A 582 2.64 11.56 35.13
N LEU A 583 3.81 10.95 34.95
CA LEU A 583 4.36 9.97 35.88
C LEU A 583 4.93 10.70 37.12
N THR A 584 4.05 11.17 37.99
CA THR A 584 4.44 11.91 39.20
C THR A 584 4.90 10.99 40.32
N GLN A 585 5.99 11.34 41.00
CA GLN A 585 6.38 10.76 42.28
C GLN A 585 5.79 11.62 43.39
N SER A 586 5.04 11.02 44.32
CA SER A 586 4.61 11.72 45.54
C SER A 586 5.83 11.99 46.45
N ALA A 587 5.71 12.95 47.37
CA ALA A 587 6.74 13.26 48.37
C ALA A 587 7.16 12.04 49.22
N ALA A 588 6.31 11.01 49.30
CA ALA A 588 6.59 9.73 49.95
C ALA A 588 7.21 8.66 49.02
N ARG A 589 7.65 9.02 47.80
CA ARG A 589 8.15 8.11 46.74
C ARG A 589 7.14 7.06 46.26
N ILE A 590 5.86 7.21 46.57
CA ILE A 590 4.80 6.27 46.15
C ILE A 590 4.44 6.56 44.69
N ARG A 591 4.57 5.53 43.83
CA ARG A 591 4.29 5.53 42.38
C ARG A 591 2.85 5.05 42.10
N SER A 592 1.84 5.62 42.75
CA SER A 592 0.45 5.15 42.60
C SER A 592 -0.27 5.66 41.34
N ARG A 593 0.22 6.73 40.70
CA ARG A 593 -0.45 7.36 39.53
C ARG A 593 -0.07 6.80 38.16
N HIS A 594 0.37 5.53 38.10
CA HIS A 594 0.84 4.90 36.86
C HIS A 594 -0.22 4.04 36.14
N ARG A 595 -1.48 4.03 36.59
CA ARG A 595 -2.61 3.34 35.93
C ARG A 595 -2.68 3.55 34.41
N PRO A 596 -2.40 4.74 33.84
CA PRO A 596 -2.39 4.93 32.39
C PRO A 596 -1.39 4.06 31.63
N LEU A 597 -0.35 3.52 32.29
CA LEU A 597 0.57 2.57 31.66
C LEU A 597 -0.12 1.27 31.24
N LEU A 598 -1.25 0.90 31.84
CA LEU A 598 -2.04 -0.27 31.41
C LEU A 598 -2.53 -0.18 29.97
N LEU A 599 -2.65 1.04 29.40
CA LEU A 599 -2.99 1.22 28.00
C LEU A 599 -1.82 0.92 27.06
N LEU A 600 -0.60 0.83 27.58
CA LEU A 600 0.64 0.70 26.82
C LEU A 600 1.39 -0.61 27.10
N LEU A 601 1.09 -1.28 28.22
CA LEU A 601 1.78 -2.49 28.65
C LEU A 601 1.00 -3.75 28.22
N PRO A 602 1.52 -4.53 27.25
CA PRO A 602 0.91 -5.81 26.94
C PRO A 602 1.17 -6.81 28.07
N CYS A 603 0.16 -7.60 28.44
CA CYS A 603 0.32 -8.74 29.34
C CYS A 603 -0.14 -9.99 28.60
N LEU A 604 0.81 -10.77 28.09
CA LEU A 604 0.51 -11.93 27.25
C LEU A 604 -0.29 -13.00 27.99
N PRO A 605 0.03 -13.36 29.26
CA PRO A 605 -0.74 -14.34 30.02
C PRO A 605 -2.21 -13.94 30.20
N LEU A 606 -2.50 -12.65 30.44
CA LEU A 606 -3.89 -12.17 30.52
C LEU A 606 -4.60 -12.28 29.17
N ALA A 607 -3.92 -11.96 28.06
CA ALA A 607 -4.49 -12.03 26.73
C ALA A 607 -4.79 -13.49 26.31
N ASP A 608 -3.91 -14.42 26.65
CA ASP A 608 -4.01 -15.83 26.24
C ASP A 608 -4.94 -16.65 27.14
N LEU A 609 -4.93 -16.41 28.45
CA LEU A 609 -5.63 -17.26 29.43
C LEU A 609 -6.98 -16.68 29.89
N ALA A 610 -7.23 -15.39 29.66
CA ALA A 610 -8.48 -14.73 30.00
C ALA A 610 -9.16 -14.10 28.76
N HIS A 611 -9.03 -14.76 27.60
CA HIS A 611 -9.58 -14.25 26.35
C HIS A 611 -11.13 -14.35 26.34
N PRO A 612 -11.89 -13.25 26.12
CA PRO A 612 -13.36 -13.27 26.20
C PRO A 612 -14.08 -14.21 25.22
N LEU A 613 -13.43 -14.56 24.10
CA LEU A 613 -13.99 -15.48 23.10
C LEU A 613 -13.94 -16.96 23.52
N ASP A 614 -13.16 -17.31 24.53
CA ASP A 614 -13.05 -18.69 25.03
C ASP A 614 -14.19 -19.04 26.01
N ALA A 615 -15.03 -18.06 26.35
CA ALA A 615 -16.20 -18.28 27.18
C ALA A 615 -17.18 -19.27 26.51
N PRO A 616 -17.64 -20.31 27.23
CA PRO A 616 -18.63 -21.24 26.71
C PRO A 616 -19.92 -20.55 26.26
N PRO A 617 -20.62 -21.07 25.22
CA PRO A 617 -21.89 -20.52 24.77
C PRO A 617 -22.90 -20.39 25.92
N GLY A 618 -23.54 -19.21 26.04
CA GLY A 618 -24.53 -18.92 27.09
C GLY A 618 -23.96 -18.51 28.45
N ARG A 619 -22.64 -18.57 28.64
CA ARG A 619 -21.97 -18.04 29.84
C ARG A 619 -21.72 -16.55 29.71
N ASP A 620 -21.91 -15.80 30.80
CA ASP A 620 -21.50 -14.40 30.86
C ASP A 620 -19.98 -14.27 30.69
N ARG A 621 -19.56 -13.53 29.67
CA ARG A 621 -18.15 -13.39 29.31
C ARG A 621 -17.37 -12.61 30.37
N GLN A 622 -17.99 -11.63 31.02
CA GLN A 622 -17.33 -10.83 32.04
C GLN A 622 -17.02 -11.68 33.27
N GLN A 623 -17.96 -12.52 33.68
CA GLN A 623 -17.78 -13.46 34.77
C GLN A 623 -16.70 -14.51 34.44
N PHE A 624 -16.70 -15.08 33.23
CA PHE A 624 -15.67 -16.01 32.78
C PHE A 624 -14.26 -15.40 32.87
N VAL A 625 -14.08 -14.20 32.32
CA VAL A 625 -12.79 -13.48 32.35
C VAL A 625 -12.39 -13.16 33.79
N ARG A 626 -13.33 -12.75 34.64
CA ARG A 626 -13.06 -12.47 36.06
C ARG A 626 -12.52 -13.71 36.78
N GLU A 627 -13.20 -14.85 36.64
CA GLU A 627 -12.77 -16.11 37.27
C GLU A 627 -11.39 -16.57 36.76
N ALA A 628 -11.12 -16.40 35.45
CA ALA A 628 -9.81 -16.71 34.89
C ALA A 628 -8.71 -15.81 35.50
N ILE A 629 -8.97 -14.51 35.64
CA ILE A 629 -8.04 -13.57 36.28
C ILE A 629 -7.85 -13.92 37.77
N GLU A 630 -8.91 -14.24 38.49
CA GLU A 630 -8.84 -14.66 39.90
C GLU A 630 -7.98 -15.92 40.08
N ALA A 631 -8.11 -16.89 39.17
CA ALA A 631 -7.27 -18.09 39.17
C ALA A 631 -5.79 -17.76 38.91
N LEU A 632 -5.50 -16.87 37.94
CA LEU A 632 -4.13 -16.43 37.63
C LEU A 632 -3.48 -15.71 38.81
N LEU A 633 -4.22 -14.79 39.44
CA LEU A 633 -3.74 -14.05 40.61
C LEU A 633 -3.52 -14.99 41.81
N SER A 634 -4.42 -15.95 42.03
CA SER A 634 -4.27 -16.95 43.09
C SER A 634 -3.03 -17.84 42.89
N ALA A 635 -2.79 -18.28 41.65
CA ALA A 635 -1.62 -19.08 41.30
C ALA A 635 -0.28 -18.34 41.49
N SER A 636 -0.29 -17.01 41.40
CA SER A 636 0.92 -16.18 41.58
C SER A 636 1.37 -16.04 43.03
N GLY A 637 0.61 -16.56 44.01
CA GLY A 637 1.00 -16.58 45.43
C GLY A 637 1.08 -15.19 46.06
N LEU A 638 0.34 -14.23 45.53
CA LEU A 638 0.32 -12.86 46.04
C LEU A 638 -0.43 -12.79 47.39
N PRO A 639 0.02 -11.94 48.32
CA PRO A 639 -0.70 -11.72 49.57
C PRO A 639 -2.05 -11.04 49.29
N ASP A 640 -3.12 -11.59 49.87
CA ASP A 640 -4.48 -11.06 49.81
C ASP A 640 -4.90 -10.51 51.19
N PRO A 641 -4.45 -9.31 51.58
CA PRO A 641 -4.77 -8.71 52.86
C PRO A 641 -6.26 -8.36 52.94
N GLN A 642 -6.96 -8.93 53.92
CA GLN A 642 -8.40 -8.72 54.15
C GLN A 642 -8.72 -7.37 54.83
N ASP A 643 -7.72 -6.72 55.43
CA ASP A 643 -7.85 -5.47 56.19
C ASP A 643 -6.86 -4.40 55.72
N GLY A 644 -7.32 -3.15 55.63
CA GLY A 644 -6.51 -1.96 55.31
C GLY A 644 -6.92 -1.24 54.01
N PRO A 645 -6.31 -0.07 53.73
CA PRO A 645 -6.56 0.65 52.48
C PRO A 645 -5.96 -0.11 51.29
N VAL A 646 -6.69 -0.18 50.18
CA VAL A 646 -6.25 -0.82 48.93
C VAL A 646 -5.00 -0.12 48.39
N ASP A 647 -3.94 -0.87 48.16
CA ASP A 647 -2.70 -0.34 47.57
C ASP A 647 -2.84 -0.14 46.06
N GLU A 648 -3.16 1.08 45.63
CA GLU A 648 -3.34 1.47 44.22
C GLU A 648 -2.18 1.06 43.28
N ARG A 649 -0.98 0.71 43.79
CA ARG A 649 0.10 0.16 42.97
C ARG A 649 -0.25 -1.18 42.32
N TRP A 650 -1.20 -1.92 42.89
CA TRP A 650 -1.63 -3.21 42.35
C TRP A 650 -2.09 -3.09 40.88
N GLU A 651 -2.69 -1.96 40.51
CA GLU A 651 -3.25 -1.74 39.17
C GLU A 651 -2.21 -1.87 38.06
N TRP A 652 -1.00 -1.33 38.24
CA TRP A 652 0.08 -1.44 37.25
C TRP A 652 1.07 -2.57 37.55
N ALA A 653 1.15 -3.03 38.80
CA ALA A 653 2.08 -4.08 39.22
C ALA A 653 1.57 -5.48 38.86
N ALA A 654 0.25 -5.73 38.87
CA ALA A 654 -0.31 -7.05 38.58
C ALA A 654 0.12 -7.61 37.21
N PRO A 655 0.07 -6.85 36.09
CA PRO A 655 0.59 -7.33 34.80
C PRO A 655 2.08 -7.72 34.83
N LEU A 656 2.91 -7.00 35.59
CA LEU A 656 4.35 -7.30 35.72
C LEU A 656 4.62 -8.57 36.54
N LEU A 657 3.72 -8.90 37.47
CA LEU A 657 3.81 -10.10 38.30
C LEU A 657 3.30 -11.33 37.54
N LEU A 658 2.27 -11.15 36.70
CA LEU A 658 1.73 -12.21 35.85
C LEU A 658 2.63 -12.50 34.64
N ASP A 659 3.27 -11.48 34.07
CA ASP A 659 4.11 -11.61 32.88
C ASP A 659 5.58 -11.32 33.18
N ALA A 660 6.37 -12.37 33.35
CA ALA A 660 7.82 -12.25 33.56
C ALA A 660 8.55 -11.60 32.36
N GLY A 661 8.01 -11.75 31.14
CA GLY A 661 8.55 -11.16 29.92
C GLY A 661 8.35 -9.64 29.86
N LEU A 662 7.31 -9.11 30.52
CA LEU A 662 7.03 -7.68 30.57
C LEU A 662 8.15 -6.89 31.27
N ARG A 663 8.82 -7.48 32.27
CA ARG A 663 9.98 -6.87 32.91
C ARG A 663 11.14 -6.70 31.93
N SER A 664 11.48 -7.76 31.20
CA SER A 664 12.52 -7.74 30.17
C SER A 664 12.17 -6.75 29.06
N PHE A 665 10.89 -6.69 28.67
CA PHE A 665 10.39 -5.69 27.70
C PHE A 665 10.61 -4.25 28.19
N LEU A 666 10.25 -3.94 29.45
CA LEU A 666 10.45 -2.61 30.02
C LEU A 666 11.93 -2.22 30.14
N GLU A 667 12.80 -3.18 30.49
CA GLU A 667 14.24 -2.97 30.53
C GLU A 667 14.82 -2.70 29.14
N ALA A 668 14.40 -3.46 28.13
CA ALA A 668 14.78 -3.23 26.73
C ALA A 668 14.26 -1.89 26.18
N TRP A 669 13.03 -1.51 26.53
CA TRP A 669 12.42 -0.25 26.15
C TRP A 669 13.14 0.95 26.79
N ARG A 670 13.47 0.87 28.08
CA ARG A 670 14.25 1.89 28.80
C ARG A 670 15.63 2.07 28.19
N ASP A 671 16.31 0.96 27.88
CA ASP A 671 17.70 0.99 27.40
C ASP A 671 17.79 1.29 25.89
N GLY A 672 16.66 1.57 25.23
CA GLY A 672 16.61 1.88 23.80
C GLY A 672 17.02 0.72 22.89
N ARG A 673 17.14 -0.50 23.44
CA ARG A 673 17.62 -1.71 22.75
C ARG A 673 16.52 -2.45 22.01
N ILE A 674 15.43 -1.78 21.65
CA ILE A 674 14.55 -2.27 20.59
C ILE A 674 15.30 -2.02 19.28
N THR A 675 16.29 -2.86 19.01
CA THR A 675 17.04 -2.87 17.76
C THR A 675 16.01 -3.08 16.66
N ALA A 676 15.83 -2.07 15.80
CA ALA A 676 15.36 -2.35 14.46
C ALA A 676 16.29 -3.45 13.92
N ALA A 677 15.71 -4.57 13.51
CA ALA A 677 16.45 -5.45 12.63
C ALA A 677 16.88 -4.58 11.43
N GLU A 678 18.19 -4.33 11.35
CA GLU A 678 18.92 -3.49 10.38
C GLU A 678 19.09 -1.99 10.73
N GLY A 679 20.29 -1.65 11.22
CA GLY A 679 20.91 -0.32 11.08
C GLY A 679 21.24 0.39 12.39
N ASP A 680 22.53 0.52 12.70
CA ASP A 680 23.09 1.29 13.81
C ASP A 680 22.63 2.77 13.74
N GLY A 681 21.66 3.13 14.57
CA GLY A 681 21.18 4.49 14.80
C GLY A 681 20.05 4.51 15.83
N PRO A 682 19.90 5.57 16.66
CA PRO A 682 18.74 5.70 17.53
C PRO A 682 17.47 5.72 16.67
N LEU A 683 16.42 5.01 17.11
CA LEU A 683 15.11 5.03 16.45
C LEU A 683 14.73 6.48 16.11
N PRO A 684 14.40 6.79 14.85
CA PRO A 684 13.84 8.10 14.55
C PRO A 684 12.62 8.29 15.45
N ARG A 685 12.49 9.48 16.06
CA ARG A 685 11.27 9.85 16.79
C ARG A 685 10.07 9.48 15.90
N PRO A 686 9.01 8.86 16.44
CA PRO A 686 7.83 8.55 15.64
C PRO A 686 7.41 9.83 14.92
N ASN A 687 7.58 9.85 13.60
CA ASN A 687 7.18 10.99 12.80
C ASN A 687 5.65 11.00 12.85
N PRO A 688 4.99 12.04 13.38
CA PRO A 688 3.53 12.13 13.38
C PRO A 688 2.95 12.04 11.96
N GLU A 689 3.73 12.32 10.92
CA GLU A 689 3.31 12.16 9.52
C GLU A 689 3.33 10.69 9.02
N LEU A 690 4.02 9.77 9.72
CA LEU A 690 4.02 8.33 9.36
C LEU A 690 2.79 7.58 9.88
N PHE A 691 2.00 8.19 10.77
CA PHE A 691 0.75 7.62 11.30
C PHE A 691 -0.50 8.33 10.76
N GLY A 692 -0.37 9.11 9.68
CA GLY A 692 -1.51 9.65 8.94
C GLY A 692 -2.07 8.61 7.97
N ALA A 693 -3.20 8.00 8.33
CA ALA A 693 -4.17 7.43 7.41
C ALA A 693 -5.53 8.05 7.71
#